data_AF-A0A972BST9-F1
#
_entry.id   AF-A0A972BST9-F1
#
_cell.length_a   1.000
_cell.length_b   1.000
_cell.length_c   1.000
_cell.angle_alpha   90.00
_cell.angle_beta   90.00
_cell.angle_gamma   90.00
#
_symmetry.space_group_name_H-M   'P 1'
#
loop_
_entity.id
_entity.type
_entity.pdbx_description
1 polymer ?
#
loop_
_entity_poly.entity_id
_entity_poly.type
_entity_poly.pdbx_seq_one_letter_code
_entity_poly.pdbx_strand_id
1 'polypeptide(L)'
;MSILDHINRGLDLISDPEEKLRFAEYNLIAGRKAKASAAYNLARDYFRAGTRLIGNNSWNSCRRLYYELCMERAQCEYLTGNIIEAEQLFNTLICNAETGIEKADAYVLKMNLYTGAGKYDEAVQIGINALKDLGVKVPIRLGILNNARELLLYKWYMRNKDMGDLLELPEMKDKVQRKIAQIIIALILATSTSHPDLYSFLIIKLGNHTLKYGNMETSSIGYIGYGITEGSVLGNYSKGYELGKVAVEHVEKFGRINSKCIVYFTMGALICHWTQHGKEGIQYLEKAARYAIEAGDVLTAGYSYSVILDNKFIIGTALEELLEDTKKYKDYSRLIRHENLASSAGVYEWIVSTLINRTDSNNSSALLEGFDEARLVESVKDDKASLATYYSLKMQLFYLFGNYTDVLFAAEKVEGFKEAIMGFMIFSEYIFYYSLTILAIYDKLSLREKKRFLRTINKNRRYMKKWSDSCPANFQHKYVMVEAEISRILGRKNKAMELYDEAIESAHKNGYLQNEAIACELAAKLYMAEGRNKIAKVYMNDAFRLYCQWGAKAKVQDLKSRYPELLDEVEVKEEKSKFDSAELLKNILLLSSITEGEAAVSAEFYTIQNEIKNIAEKSKPEELLTNILEAILKITGADRGELIFERDEELFIEVSKENKNDSLKVIKPIPVEKSANLPKQVVRYVVRTHEPVIVNKSNQAGIFSQDPYIAKLKGKSIVCVPLKLKGISVGVLYLENSYKEGAFTQKHIQLLEFLAGQMIYVKALQDFLIRSNSEINDEASLQLVDYLTEREKEVLKLIAEGQSNKEIAESLNMTVNTVKTHIKNIYGKLQVNRRVQAVEKARELKIL
;
A
#
# COMPACT_ATOMS: atom_id res chain seq x y z
N MET A 1 18.70 35.46 -8.06
CA MET A 1 18.43 35.01 -9.44
C MET A 1 18.18 36.20 -10.35
N SER A 2 17.25 37.12 -10.03
CA SER A 2 17.01 38.33 -10.86
C SER A 2 18.26 39.15 -11.22
N ILE A 3 19.16 39.40 -10.26
CA ILE A 3 20.41 40.13 -10.51
C ILE A 3 21.30 39.40 -11.55
N LEU A 4 21.38 38.07 -11.44
CA LEU A 4 22.17 37.27 -12.37
C LEU A 4 21.52 37.20 -13.76
N ASP A 5 20.19 37.21 -13.84
CA ASP A 5 19.47 37.28 -15.13
C ASP A 5 19.78 38.58 -15.88
N HIS A 6 19.87 39.71 -15.16
CA HIS A 6 20.28 40.97 -15.75
C HIS A 6 21.73 40.94 -16.23
N ILE A 7 22.65 40.36 -15.45
CA ILE A 7 24.05 40.17 -15.83
C ILE A 7 24.16 39.27 -17.07
N ASN A 8 23.38 38.18 -17.12
CA ASN A 8 23.37 37.23 -18.24
C ASN A 8 22.84 37.83 -19.55
N ARG A 9 22.10 38.95 -19.51
CA ARG A 9 21.69 39.69 -20.71
C ARG A 9 22.80 40.58 -21.28
N GLY A 10 23.83 40.89 -20.47
CA GLY A 10 24.95 41.74 -20.84
C GLY A 10 26.29 41.01 -20.98
N LEU A 11 26.29 39.67 -21.15
CA LEU A 11 27.50 38.84 -21.14
C LEU A 11 28.58 39.31 -22.12
N ASP A 12 28.17 39.83 -23.29
CA ASP A 12 29.09 40.27 -24.35
C ASP A 12 29.83 41.58 -23.99
N LEU A 13 29.39 42.30 -22.94
CA LEU A 13 30.05 43.52 -22.45
C LEU A 13 31.09 43.25 -21.36
N ILE A 14 31.06 42.05 -20.76
CA ILE A 14 31.99 41.67 -19.68
C ILE A 14 33.32 41.31 -20.33
N SER A 15 34.35 42.12 -20.06
CA SER A 15 35.66 41.99 -20.70
C SER A 15 36.73 41.45 -19.75
N ASP A 16 36.57 41.70 -18.45
CA ASP A 16 37.52 41.31 -17.41
C ASP A 16 37.52 39.78 -17.15
N PRO A 17 38.68 39.10 -17.24
CA PRO A 17 38.78 37.66 -17.00
C PRO A 17 38.37 37.20 -15.59
N GLU A 18 38.64 37.98 -14.53
CA GLU A 18 38.25 37.61 -13.16
C GLU A 18 36.74 37.71 -12.97
N GLU A 19 36.11 38.77 -13.46
CA GLU A 19 34.65 38.91 -13.49
C GLU A 19 33.98 37.77 -14.27
N LYS A 20 34.51 37.39 -15.44
CA LYS A 20 33.99 36.25 -16.22
C LYS A 20 33.99 34.95 -15.42
N LEU A 21 35.09 34.66 -14.70
CA LEU A 21 35.20 33.47 -13.87
C LEU A 21 34.16 33.49 -12.75
N ARG A 22 34.08 34.60 -12.02
CA ARG A 22 33.19 34.76 -10.87
C ARG A 22 31.72 34.67 -11.27
N PHE A 23 31.34 35.27 -12.39
CA PHE A 23 29.98 35.15 -12.92
C PHE A 23 29.67 33.76 -13.45
N ALA A 24 30.66 33.02 -13.96
CA ALA A 24 30.47 31.62 -14.32
C ALA A 24 30.24 30.72 -13.10
N GLU A 25 30.94 30.96 -11.98
CA GLU A 25 30.67 30.28 -10.70
C GLU A 25 29.26 30.59 -10.17
N TYR A 26 28.83 31.85 -10.24
CA TYR A 26 27.46 32.23 -9.86
C TYR A 26 26.40 31.57 -10.75
N ASN A 27 26.68 31.43 -12.05
CA ASN A 27 25.83 30.69 -12.98
C ASN A 27 25.79 29.19 -12.65
N LEU A 28 26.90 28.57 -12.23
CA LEU A 28 26.89 27.18 -11.76
C LEU A 28 26.01 27.02 -10.52
N ILE A 29 26.12 27.91 -9.53
CA ILE A 29 25.32 27.87 -8.30
C ILE A 29 23.83 28.11 -8.61
N ALA A 30 23.51 29.13 -9.41
CA ALA A 30 22.14 29.45 -9.79
C ALA A 30 21.50 28.33 -10.61
N GLY A 31 22.23 27.75 -11.56
CA GLY A 31 21.79 26.61 -12.34
C GLY A 31 21.51 25.38 -11.46
N ARG A 32 22.40 25.05 -10.51
CA ARG A 32 22.16 23.96 -9.54
C ARG A 32 20.90 24.21 -8.69
N LYS A 33 20.67 25.45 -8.26
CA LYS A 33 19.47 25.83 -7.52
C LYS A 33 18.19 25.70 -8.35
N ALA A 34 18.21 26.15 -9.61
CA ALA A 34 17.08 26.00 -10.53
C ALA A 34 16.81 24.53 -10.88
N LYS A 35 17.86 23.73 -11.04
CA LYS A 35 17.75 22.28 -11.26
C LYS A 35 17.13 21.56 -10.07
N ALA A 36 17.52 21.93 -8.84
CA ALA A 36 16.94 21.36 -7.61
C ALA A 36 15.43 21.64 -7.48
N SER A 37 14.92 22.71 -8.08
CA SER A 37 13.48 23.01 -8.16
C SER A 37 12.82 22.49 -9.44
N ALA A 38 13.43 21.53 -10.14
CA ALA A 38 12.97 20.95 -11.41
C ALA A 38 12.77 21.95 -12.57
N ALA A 39 13.32 23.17 -12.48
CA ALA A 39 13.27 24.17 -13.55
C ALA A 39 14.39 23.95 -14.56
N TYR A 40 14.36 22.82 -15.28
CA TYR A 40 15.47 22.36 -16.13
C TYR A 40 15.82 23.30 -17.29
N ASN A 41 14.83 23.98 -17.89
CA ASN A 41 15.08 25.00 -18.92
C ASN A 41 15.87 26.18 -18.37
N LEU A 42 15.48 26.70 -17.20
CA LEU A 42 16.16 27.81 -16.56
C LEU A 42 17.58 27.41 -16.11
N ALA A 43 17.71 26.20 -15.55
CA ALA A 43 19.01 25.65 -15.16
C ALA A 43 19.96 25.52 -16.37
N ARG A 44 19.47 24.98 -17.49
CA ARG A 44 20.21 24.91 -18.75
C ARG A 44 20.71 26.28 -19.18
N ASP A 45 19.86 27.30 -19.13
CA ASP A 45 20.19 28.64 -19.61
C ASP A 45 21.29 29.27 -18.74
N TYR A 46 21.25 29.08 -17.41
CA TYR A 46 22.34 29.47 -16.51
C TYR A 46 23.65 28.73 -16.82
N PHE A 47 23.61 27.41 -17.00
CA PHE A 47 24.83 26.66 -17.33
C PHE A 47 25.40 27.06 -18.71
N ARG A 48 24.53 27.34 -19.69
CA ARG A 48 24.93 27.83 -21.00
C ARG A 48 25.61 29.20 -20.90
N ALA A 49 25.06 30.12 -20.12
CA ALA A 49 25.68 31.41 -19.83
C ALA A 49 27.07 31.25 -19.18
N GLY A 50 27.19 30.37 -18.18
CA GLY A 50 28.47 30.05 -17.54
C GLY A 50 29.51 29.48 -18.52
N THR A 51 29.12 28.53 -19.38
CA THR A 51 30.04 27.98 -20.40
C THR A 51 30.47 29.02 -21.44
N ARG A 52 29.59 29.97 -21.80
CA ARG A 52 29.89 31.06 -22.76
C ARG A 52 30.88 32.08 -22.19
N LEU A 53 30.78 32.40 -20.90
CA LEU A 53 31.70 33.32 -20.21
C LEU A 53 33.14 32.79 -20.17
N ILE A 54 33.29 31.49 -19.95
CA ILE A 54 34.59 30.85 -19.82
C ILE A 54 35.22 30.56 -21.19
N GLY A 55 34.43 30.27 -22.23
CA GLY A 55 34.93 30.00 -23.59
C GLY A 55 35.56 28.61 -23.77
N ASN A 56 35.75 28.17 -25.03
CA ASN A 56 36.13 26.79 -25.37
C ASN A 56 37.61 26.43 -25.11
N ASN A 57 38.51 27.41 -24.98
CA ASN A 57 39.95 27.18 -24.76
C ASN A 57 40.35 26.98 -23.28
N SER A 58 39.36 26.85 -22.40
CA SER A 58 39.56 26.99 -20.94
C SER A 58 39.74 25.69 -20.17
N TRP A 59 39.88 24.57 -20.89
CA TRP A 59 40.37 23.31 -20.34
C TRP A 59 41.74 23.46 -19.67
N ASN A 60 42.55 24.43 -20.10
CA ASN A 60 43.90 24.68 -19.58
C ASN A 60 43.95 25.68 -18.39
N SER A 61 42.98 26.59 -18.28
CA SER A 61 43.00 27.68 -17.28
C SER A 61 42.05 27.46 -16.10
N CYS A 62 40.86 26.91 -16.34
CA CYS A 62 39.77 26.82 -15.35
C CYS A 62 39.03 25.47 -15.44
N ARG A 63 39.80 24.39 -15.56
CA ARG A 63 39.35 23.02 -15.88
C ARG A 63 38.17 22.55 -15.04
N ARG A 64 38.30 22.62 -13.70
CA ARG A 64 37.28 22.09 -12.78
C ARG A 64 35.92 22.76 -12.98
N LEU A 65 35.90 24.09 -13.03
CA LEU A 65 34.68 24.87 -13.19
C LEU A 65 34.03 24.60 -14.55
N TYR A 66 34.83 24.56 -15.62
CA TYR A 66 34.34 24.26 -16.96
C TYR A 66 33.78 22.83 -17.05
N TYR A 67 34.46 21.84 -16.47
CA TYR A 67 33.99 20.46 -16.40
C TYR A 67 32.65 20.37 -15.64
N GLU A 68 32.54 20.98 -14.46
CA GLU A 68 31.29 20.99 -13.68
C GLU A 68 30.14 21.66 -14.45
N LEU A 69 30.38 22.80 -15.11
CA LEU A 69 29.39 23.47 -15.95
C LEU A 69 28.95 22.64 -17.15
N CYS A 70 29.88 22.02 -17.87
CA CYS A 70 29.58 21.16 -19.01
C CYS A 70 28.80 19.91 -18.59
N MET A 71 29.16 19.29 -17.45
CA MET A 71 28.44 18.14 -16.90
C MET A 71 26.98 18.48 -16.57
N GLU A 72 26.77 19.56 -15.80
CA GLU A 72 25.42 19.98 -15.39
C GLU A 72 24.59 20.43 -16.60
N ARG A 73 25.22 21.12 -17.56
CA ARG A 73 24.58 21.50 -18.83
C ARG A 73 24.16 20.28 -19.63
N ALA A 74 25.04 19.30 -19.83
CA ALA A 74 24.74 18.10 -20.61
C ALA A 74 23.50 17.38 -20.08
N GLN A 75 23.37 17.29 -18.75
CA GLN A 75 22.18 16.71 -18.13
C GLN A 75 20.91 17.52 -18.41
N CYS A 76 20.95 18.85 -18.27
CA CYS A 76 19.77 19.69 -18.51
C CYS A 76 19.40 19.79 -20.00
N GLU A 77 20.36 19.79 -20.91
CA GLU A 77 20.12 19.72 -22.37
C GLU A 77 19.36 18.43 -22.70
N TYR A 78 19.79 17.28 -22.15
CA TYR A 78 19.11 16.01 -22.33
C TYR A 78 17.67 16.03 -21.78
N LEU A 79 17.49 16.48 -20.53
CA LEU A 79 16.19 16.54 -19.87
C LEU A 79 15.21 17.53 -20.54
N THR A 80 15.71 18.49 -21.31
CA THR A 80 14.89 19.46 -22.06
C THR A 80 14.69 19.06 -23.53
N GLY A 81 15.16 17.89 -23.94
CA GLY A 81 14.97 17.33 -25.29
C GLY A 81 16.06 17.67 -26.31
N ASN A 82 17.10 18.40 -25.93
CA ASN A 82 18.23 18.77 -26.80
C ASN A 82 19.29 17.66 -26.79
N ILE A 83 18.93 16.50 -27.33
CA ILE A 83 19.75 15.27 -27.26
C ILE A 83 21.09 15.44 -28.00
N ILE A 84 21.10 16.12 -29.14
CA ILE A 84 22.32 16.30 -29.97
C ILE A 84 23.37 17.10 -29.21
N GLU A 85 22.98 18.22 -28.61
CA GLU A 85 23.85 19.07 -27.80
C GLU A 85 24.34 18.34 -26.55
N ALA A 86 23.48 17.56 -25.89
CA ALA A 86 23.88 16.73 -24.76
C ALA A 86 24.95 15.70 -25.15
N GLU A 87 24.78 15.01 -26.28
CA GLU A 87 25.75 14.04 -26.81
C GLU A 87 27.10 14.68 -27.12
N GLN A 88 27.11 15.84 -27.77
CA GLN A 88 28.33 16.57 -28.07
C GLN A 88 29.07 16.98 -26.80
N LEU A 89 28.34 17.45 -25.78
CA LEU A 89 28.92 17.80 -24.49
C LEU A 89 29.51 16.57 -23.78
N PHE A 90 28.80 15.44 -23.76
CA PHE A 90 29.34 14.19 -23.17
C PHE A 90 30.60 13.71 -23.88
N ASN A 91 30.63 13.71 -25.21
CA ASN A 91 31.81 13.31 -25.96
C ASN A 91 32.98 14.27 -25.70
N THR A 92 32.71 15.56 -25.60
CA THR A 92 33.72 16.57 -25.24
C THR A 92 34.28 16.34 -23.84
N LEU A 93 33.42 16.04 -22.86
CA LEU A 93 33.81 15.72 -21.49
C LEU A 93 34.68 14.46 -21.42
N ILE A 94 34.30 13.40 -22.16
CA ILE A 94 35.03 12.12 -22.18
C ILE A 94 36.40 12.27 -22.87
N CYS A 95 36.48 12.99 -23.99
CA CYS A 95 37.73 13.18 -24.73
C CYS A 95 38.74 14.05 -23.97
N ASN A 96 38.28 15.08 -23.26
CA ASN A 96 39.17 16.03 -22.56
C ASN A 96 39.47 15.62 -21.10
N ALA A 97 38.85 14.56 -20.57
CA ALA A 97 39.11 14.05 -19.24
C ALA A 97 40.53 13.43 -19.13
N GLU A 98 41.33 13.93 -18.18
CA GLU A 98 42.73 13.54 -17.97
C GLU A 98 42.84 12.28 -17.10
N THR A 99 41.84 12.05 -16.24
CA THR A 99 41.82 10.91 -15.33
C THR A 99 40.68 9.96 -15.68
N GLY A 100 40.88 8.67 -15.42
CA GLY A 100 39.80 7.67 -15.54
C GLY A 100 38.59 7.99 -14.64
N ILE A 101 38.81 8.73 -13.54
CA ILE A 101 37.76 9.14 -12.59
C ILE A 101 36.83 10.20 -13.22
N GLU A 102 37.39 11.23 -13.86
CA GLU A 102 36.59 12.24 -14.58
C GLU A 102 35.82 11.62 -15.75
N LYS A 103 36.40 10.62 -16.43
CA LYS A 103 35.67 9.86 -17.46
C LYS A 103 34.51 9.08 -16.87
N ALA A 104 34.71 8.44 -15.72
CA ALA A 104 33.70 7.64 -15.05
C ALA A 104 32.45 8.46 -14.68
N ASP A 105 32.60 9.71 -14.24
CA ASP A 105 31.46 10.58 -13.91
C ASP A 105 30.62 10.92 -15.14
N ALA A 106 31.25 11.26 -16.25
CA ALA A 106 30.56 11.48 -17.52
C ALA A 106 29.86 10.21 -18.02
N TYR A 107 30.52 9.04 -17.89
CA TYR A 107 29.93 7.76 -18.26
C TYR A 107 28.71 7.40 -17.43
N VAL A 108 28.78 7.47 -16.10
CA VAL A 108 27.64 7.14 -15.22
C VAL A 108 26.45 8.06 -15.50
N LEU A 109 26.68 9.35 -15.68
CA LEU A 109 25.61 10.28 -16.02
C LEU A 109 24.97 9.95 -17.38
N LYS A 110 25.78 9.70 -18.40
CA LYS A 110 25.30 9.31 -19.73
C LYS A 110 24.51 8.00 -19.70
N MET A 111 24.98 7.00 -18.94
CA MET A 111 24.29 5.73 -18.74
C MET A 111 22.91 5.93 -18.11
N ASN A 112 22.83 6.68 -17.00
CA ASN A 112 21.55 6.92 -16.31
C ASN A 112 20.53 7.62 -17.21
N LEU A 113 20.98 8.57 -18.05
CA LEU A 113 20.11 9.25 -19.01
C LEU A 113 19.61 8.29 -20.10
N TYR A 114 20.47 7.43 -20.63
CA TYR A 114 20.09 6.42 -21.63
C TYR A 114 19.14 5.38 -21.06
N THR A 115 19.40 4.88 -19.85
CA THR A 115 18.49 3.98 -19.14
C THR A 115 17.13 4.66 -18.94
N GLY A 116 17.09 5.92 -18.52
CA GLY A 116 15.85 6.68 -18.37
C GLY A 116 15.08 6.91 -19.68
N ALA A 117 15.76 6.90 -20.83
CA ALA A 117 15.15 7.00 -22.16
C ALA A 117 14.88 5.63 -22.83
N GLY A 118 15.07 4.52 -22.12
CA GLY A 118 14.84 3.17 -22.64
C GLY A 118 15.92 2.64 -23.60
N LYS A 119 17.06 3.34 -23.74
CA LYS A 119 18.21 2.94 -24.58
C LYS A 119 19.17 2.03 -23.81
N TYR A 120 18.68 0.84 -23.47
CA TYR A 120 19.38 -0.08 -22.57
C TYR A 120 20.69 -0.62 -23.16
N ASP A 121 20.68 -1.01 -24.45
CA ASP A 121 21.85 -1.59 -25.13
C ASP A 121 23.02 -0.61 -25.17
N GLU A 122 22.73 0.66 -25.48
CA GLU A 122 23.74 1.71 -25.51
C GLU A 122 24.27 2.03 -24.12
N ALA A 123 23.41 2.05 -23.10
CA ALA A 123 23.83 2.22 -21.70
C ALA A 123 24.78 1.09 -21.25
N VAL A 124 24.48 -0.16 -21.62
CA VAL A 124 25.32 -1.33 -21.33
C VAL A 124 26.67 -1.22 -22.02
N GLN A 125 26.69 -0.88 -23.31
CA GLN A 125 27.94 -0.76 -24.07
C GLN A 125 28.85 0.35 -23.51
N ILE A 126 28.27 1.49 -23.10
CA ILE A 126 28.98 2.58 -22.46
C ILE A 126 29.58 2.12 -21.12
N GLY A 127 28.80 1.46 -20.27
CA GLY A 127 29.28 1.02 -18.95
C GLY A 127 30.38 -0.03 -19.04
N ILE A 128 30.31 -0.96 -19.99
CA ILE A 128 31.37 -1.96 -20.21
C ILE A 128 32.67 -1.27 -20.67
N ASN A 129 32.59 -0.27 -21.55
CA ASN A 129 33.74 0.51 -21.97
C ASN A 129 34.34 1.31 -20.81
N ALA A 130 33.48 1.94 -19.99
CA ALA A 130 33.91 2.68 -18.79
C ALA A 130 34.65 1.78 -17.79
N LEU A 131 34.16 0.56 -17.55
CA LEU A 131 34.85 -0.41 -16.70
C LEU A 131 36.19 -0.85 -17.29
N LYS A 132 36.26 -1.04 -18.60
CA LYS A 132 37.49 -1.42 -19.31
C LYS A 132 38.57 -0.34 -19.16
N ASP A 133 38.21 0.93 -19.26
CA ASP A 133 39.12 2.07 -19.07
C ASP A 133 39.67 2.15 -17.64
N LEU A 134 38.90 1.68 -16.65
CA LEU A 134 39.32 1.54 -15.25
C LEU A 134 40.02 0.20 -14.94
N GLY A 135 40.34 -0.60 -15.97
CA GLY A 135 41.06 -1.87 -15.84
C GLY A 135 40.19 -3.07 -15.46
N VAL A 136 38.87 -2.94 -15.41
CA VAL A 136 37.92 -4.02 -15.10
C VAL A 136 37.33 -4.57 -16.38
N LYS A 137 37.66 -5.83 -16.71
CA LYS A 137 37.10 -6.52 -17.87
C LYS A 137 35.77 -7.19 -17.50
N VAL A 138 34.68 -6.74 -18.11
CA VAL A 138 33.38 -7.41 -18.08
C VAL A 138 33.09 -7.93 -19.49
N PRO A 139 32.91 -9.25 -19.68
CA PRO A 139 32.59 -9.81 -20.99
C PRO A 139 31.15 -9.46 -21.39
N ILE A 140 30.96 -9.03 -22.65
CA ILE A 140 29.65 -8.66 -23.20
C ILE A 140 28.73 -9.89 -23.33
N ARG A 141 29.30 -11.06 -23.67
CA ARG A 141 28.59 -12.35 -23.64
C ARG A 141 29.14 -13.20 -22.50
N LEU A 142 28.29 -13.53 -21.55
CA LEU A 142 28.64 -14.37 -20.41
C LEU A 142 28.53 -15.83 -20.79
N GLY A 143 29.57 -16.61 -20.49
CA GLY A 143 29.49 -18.07 -20.44
C GLY A 143 29.29 -18.54 -18.99
N ILE A 144 28.78 -19.76 -18.83
CA ILE A 144 28.54 -20.42 -17.52
C ILE A 144 29.78 -20.33 -16.60
N LEU A 145 30.98 -20.42 -17.18
CA LEU A 145 32.26 -20.34 -16.47
C LEU A 145 32.50 -19.00 -15.75
N ASN A 146 32.04 -17.88 -16.32
CA ASN A 146 32.24 -16.56 -15.71
C ASN A 146 31.37 -16.39 -14.46
N ASN A 147 30.12 -16.86 -14.52
CA ASN A 147 29.21 -16.87 -13.36
C ASN A 147 29.74 -17.81 -12.27
N ALA A 148 30.21 -19.01 -12.65
CA ALA A 148 30.82 -19.95 -11.71
C ALA A 148 32.05 -19.34 -11.00
N ARG A 149 32.88 -18.58 -11.72
CA ARG A 149 34.05 -17.90 -11.12
C ARG A 149 33.65 -16.89 -10.06
N GLU A 150 32.69 -16.01 -10.34
CA GLU A 150 32.25 -15.01 -9.35
C GLU A 150 31.54 -15.67 -8.16
N LEU A 151 30.81 -16.77 -8.37
CA LEU A 151 30.23 -17.57 -7.28
C LEU A 151 31.29 -18.22 -6.39
N LEU A 152 32.39 -18.73 -6.97
CA LEU A 152 33.51 -19.28 -6.21
C LEU A 152 34.23 -18.19 -5.40
N LEU A 153 34.42 -17.01 -5.98
CA LEU A 153 34.96 -15.84 -5.27
C LEU A 153 34.07 -15.43 -4.10
N TYR A 154 32.75 -15.38 -4.32
CA TYR A 154 31.78 -15.13 -3.26
C TYR A 154 31.95 -16.11 -2.10
N LYS A 155 31.97 -17.42 -2.39
CA LYS A 155 32.19 -18.45 -1.36
C LYS A 155 33.53 -18.30 -0.65
N TRP A 156 34.57 -17.88 -1.36
CA TRP A 156 35.89 -17.66 -0.78
C TRP A 156 35.92 -16.46 0.16
N TYR A 157 35.40 -15.30 -0.28
CA TYR A 157 35.35 -14.08 0.54
C TYR A 157 34.47 -14.25 1.78
N MET A 158 33.40 -15.06 1.70
CA MET A 158 32.49 -15.34 2.81
C MET A 158 32.93 -16.46 3.76
N ARG A 159 34.02 -17.18 3.47
CA ARG A 159 34.37 -18.44 4.18
C ARG A 159 34.55 -18.29 5.70
N ASN A 160 34.98 -17.11 6.16
CA ASN A 160 35.21 -16.79 7.58
C ASN A 160 34.54 -15.47 7.97
N LYS A 161 33.43 -15.10 7.32
CA LYS A 161 32.69 -13.89 7.64
C LYS A 161 31.28 -14.26 8.04
N ASP A 162 30.84 -13.71 9.15
CA ASP A 162 29.44 -13.75 9.52
C ASP A 162 28.69 -12.52 8.97
N MET A 163 27.42 -12.43 9.33
CA MET A 163 26.54 -11.36 8.86
C MET A 163 26.84 -10.01 9.53
N GLY A 164 27.33 -10.00 10.78
CA GLY A 164 27.73 -8.79 11.50
C GLY A 164 29.01 -8.19 10.92
N ASP A 165 29.97 -9.05 10.53
CA ASP A 165 31.21 -8.67 9.89
C ASP A 165 31.00 -7.83 8.63
N LEU A 166 29.90 -8.05 7.90
CA LEU A 166 29.55 -7.32 6.69
C LEU A 166 29.19 -5.86 6.98
N LEU A 167 28.54 -5.59 8.12
CA LEU A 167 28.18 -4.24 8.54
C LEU A 167 29.37 -3.46 9.08
N GLU A 168 30.39 -4.17 9.57
CA GLU A 168 31.61 -3.62 10.18
C GLU A 168 32.79 -3.50 9.21
N LEU A 169 32.63 -3.89 7.94
CA LEU A 169 33.69 -3.71 6.94
C LEU A 169 34.13 -2.24 6.85
N PRO A 170 35.44 -1.98 6.71
CA PRO A 170 35.97 -0.62 6.66
C PRO A 170 35.40 0.14 5.46
N GLU A 171 35.28 1.47 5.57
CA GLU A 171 34.83 2.28 4.45
C GLU A 171 35.80 2.19 3.26
N MET A 172 35.24 2.05 2.05
CA MET A 172 35.97 2.08 0.79
C MET A 172 36.55 3.48 0.55
N LYS A 173 37.85 3.65 0.84
CA LYS A 173 38.57 4.94 0.69
C LYS A 173 39.12 5.20 -0.72
N ASP A 174 39.37 4.15 -1.48
CA ASP A 174 39.94 4.27 -2.84
C ASP A 174 38.89 4.85 -3.81
N LYS A 175 39.19 6.04 -4.35
CA LYS A 175 38.31 6.77 -5.27
C LYS A 175 38.06 6.01 -6.58
N VAL A 176 39.05 5.28 -7.09
CA VAL A 176 38.89 4.48 -8.33
C VAL A 176 37.95 3.31 -8.06
N GLN A 177 38.11 2.61 -6.93
CA GLN A 177 37.23 1.49 -6.59
C GLN A 177 35.79 1.94 -6.37
N ARG A 178 35.56 3.11 -5.74
CA ARG A 178 34.21 3.68 -5.62
C ARG A 178 33.57 3.97 -6.98
N LYS A 179 34.35 4.48 -7.96
CA LYS A 179 33.84 4.70 -9.33
C LYS A 179 33.51 3.41 -10.05
N ILE A 180 34.33 2.37 -9.89
CA ILE A 180 34.03 1.04 -10.43
C ILE A 180 32.69 0.53 -9.88
N ALA A 181 32.48 0.62 -8.56
CA ALA A 181 31.22 0.21 -7.94
C ALA A 181 30.01 1.03 -8.47
N GLN A 182 30.16 2.34 -8.62
CA GLN A 182 29.12 3.20 -9.20
C GLN A 182 28.74 2.83 -10.63
N ILE A 183 29.73 2.52 -11.49
CA ILE A 183 29.46 2.05 -12.86
C ILE A 183 28.78 0.68 -12.86
N ILE A 184 29.21 -0.25 -11.99
CA ILE A 184 28.56 -1.55 -11.85
C ILE A 184 27.09 -1.38 -11.45
N ILE A 185 26.78 -0.48 -10.51
CA ILE A 185 25.39 -0.20 -10.09
C ILE A 185 24.57 0.39 -11.23
N ALA A 186 25.12 1.34 -11.99
CA ALA A 186 24.44 1.90 -13.17
C ALA A 186 24.18 0.82 -14.24
N LEU A 187 25.12 -0.12 -14.43
CA LEU A 187 24.91 -1.28 -15.31
C LEU A 187 23.85 -2.24 -14.78
N ILE A 188 23.78 -2.49 -13.46
CA ILE A 188 22.74 -3.33 -12.86
C ILE A 188 21.35 -2.76 -13.17
N LEU A 189 21.18 -1.45 -13.06
CA LEU A 189 19.93 -0.77 -13.43
C LEU A 189 19.62 -0.91 -14.93
N ALA A 190 20.62 -0.72 -15.80
CA ALA A 190 20.44 -0.81 -17.25
C ALA A 190 20.18 -2.24 -17.78
N THR A 191 20.59 -3.27 -17.04
CA THR A 191 20.52 -4.68 -17.47
C THR A 191 19.33 -5.45 -16.90
N SER A 192 18.59 -4.86 -15.96
CA SER A 192 17.51 -5.52 -15.20
C SER A 192 16.38 -6.07 -16.09
N THR A 193 16.08 -5.40 -17.21
CA THR A 193 14.97 -5.76 -18.11
C THR A 193 15.43 -6.45 -19.40
N SER A 194 16.61 -6.08 -19.93
CA SER A 194 17.08 -6.49 -21.26
C SER A 194 18.14 -7.61 -21.25
N HIS A 195 18.94 -7.72 -20.17
CA HIS A 195 20.11 -8.60 -20.11
C HIS A 195 20.20 -9.37 -18.77
N PRO A 196 19.29 -10.32 -18.49
CA PRO A 196 19.19 -11.00 -17.19
C PRO A 196 20.45 -11.77 -16.77
N ASP A 197 21.19 -12.34 -17.73
CA ASP A 197 22.46 -13.02 -17.45
C ASP A 197 23.53 -12.04 -16.95
N LEU A 198 23.61 -10.85 -17.58
CA LEU A 198 24.55 -9.81 -17.21
C LEU A 198 24.20 -9.16 -15.89
N TYR A 199 22.90 -8.93 -15.66
CA TYR A 199 22.37 -8.47 -14.38
C TYR A 199 22.82 -9.38 -13.23
N SER A 200 22.59 -10.70 -13.35
CA SER A 200 22.96 -11.68 -12.33
C SER A 200 24.47 -11.69 -12.03
N PHE A 201 25.29 -11.61 -13.07
CA PHE A 201 26.75 -11.54 -12.94
C PHE A 201 27.22 -10.27 -12.22
N LEU A 202 26.69 -9.10 -12.62
CA LEU A 202 27.10 -7.80 -12.09
C LEU A 202 26.76 -7.66 -10.60
N ILE A 203 25.63 -8.20 -10.18
CA ILE A 203 25.20 -8.21 -8.79
C ILE A 203 26.19 -8.98 -7.90
N ILE A 204 26.57 -10.19 -8.29
CA ILE A 204 27.54 -11.00 -7.54
C ILE A 204 28.91 -10.29 -7.55
N LYS A 205 29.28 -9.69 -8.69
CA LYS A 205 30.52 -8.93 -8.83
C LYS A 205 30.57 -7.71 -7.91
N LEU A 206 29.46 -6.99 -7.74
CA LEU A 206 29.36 -5.84 -6.84
C LEU A 206 29.54 -6.26 -5.39
N GLY A 207 28.91 -7.37 -4.98
CA GLY A 207 29.13 -7.97 -3.67
C GLY A 207 30.60 -8.33 -3.46
N ASN A 208 31.22 -9.03 -4.42
CA ASN A 208 32.62 -9.46 -4.33
C ASN A 208 33.57 -8.26 -4.24
N HIS A 209 33.26 -7.20 -4.98
CA HIS A 209 34.01 -5.94 -4.97
C HIS A 209 33.92 -5.25 -3.60
N THR A 210 32.71 -5.19 -3.03
CA THR A 210 32.49 -4.65 -1.67
C THR A 210 33.26 -5.44 -0.61
N LEU A 211 33.20 -6.78 -0.64
CA LEU A 211 33.93 -7.62 0.33
C LEU A 211 35.45 -7.43 0.26
N LYS A 212 35.98 -7.11 -0.93
CA LYS A 212 37.40 -6.92 -1.15
C LYS A 212 37.90 -5.54 -0.75
N TYR A 213 37.15 -4.48 -1.04
CA TYR A 213 37.62 -3.09 -0.91
C TYR A 213 36.93 -2.28 0.20
N GLY A 214 35.92 -2.85 0.85
CA GLY A 214 35.20 -2.21 1.95
C GLY A 214 33.81 -1.69 1.58
N ASN A 215 33.10 -1.18 2.59
CA ASN A 215 31.74 -0.68 2.47
C ASN A 215 31.66 0.72 1.85
N MET A 216 30.61 0.96 1.08
CA MET A 216 30.15 2.25 0.60
C MET A 216 28.64 2.38 0.83
N GLU A 217 28.09 3.59 0.69
CA GLU A 217 26.66 3.87 0.88
C GLU A 217 25.72 2.94 0.10
N THR A 218 26.16 2.40 -1.04
CA THR A 218 25.39 1.51 -1.91
C THR A 218 25.79 0.03 -1.80
N SER A 219 26.65 -0.35 -0.85
CA SER A 219 27.10 -1.73 -0.64
C SER A 219 25.96 -2.70 -0.35
N SER A 220 24.85 -2.20 0.19
CA SER A 220 23.63 -2.98 0.39
C SER A 220 23.07 -3.60 -0.90
N ILE A 221 23.32 -3.00 -2.08
CA ILE A 221 22.93 -3.56 -3.38
C ILE A 221 23.74 -4.83 -3.70
N GLY A 222 25.00 -4.91 -3.25
CA GLY A 222 25.80 -6.14 -3.36
C GLY A 222 25.29 -7.23 -2.42
N TYR A 223 24.96 -6.88 -1.18
CA TYR A 223 24.47 -7.84 -0.17
C TYR A 223 23.10 -8.41 -0.50
N ILE A 224 22.15 -7.57 -0.94
CA ILE A 224 20.84 -8.04 -1.38
C ILE A 224 20.99 -8.98 -2.60
N GLY A 225 22.00 -8.72 -3.42
CA GLY A 225 22.42 -9.57 -4.52
C GLY A 225 22.85 -10.98 -4.13
N TYR A 226 23.67 -11.09 -3.08
CA TYR A 226 23.99 -12.38 -2.50
C TYR A 226 22.76 -13.05 -1.91
N GLY A 227 21.83 -12.27 -1.36
CA GLY A 227 20.53 -12.76 -0.90
C GLY A 227 19.74 -13.47 -2.01
N ILE A 228 19.59 -12.84 -3.18
CA ILE A 228 18.96 -13.45 -4.37
C ILE A 228 19.74 -14.71 -4.80
N THR A 229 21.07 -14.63 -4.80
CA THR A 229 21.92 -15.72 -5.29
C THR A 229 21.82 -16.96 -4.38
N GLU A 230 21.95 -16.79 -3.06
CA GLU A 230 21.76 -17.89 -2.11
C GLU A 230 20.33 -18.41 -2.17
N GLY A 231 19.33 -17.52 -2.16
CA GLY A 231 17.91 -17.88 -2.20
C GLY A 231 17.47 -18.49 -3.52
N SER A 232 17.22 -17.67 -4.55
CA SER A 232 16.58 -18.09 -5.79
C SER A 232 17.47 -18.96 -6.69
N VAL A 233 18.80 -18.79 -6.65
CA VAL A 233 19.72 -19.52 -7.55
C VAL A 233 20.26 -20.80 -6.92
N LEU A 234 20.82 -20.73 -5.71
CA LEU A 234 21.38 -21.89 -5.00
C LEU A 234 20.30 -22.63 -4.18
N GLY A 235 19.16 -21.98 -3.93
CA GLY A 235 18.04 -22.57 -3.19
C GLY A 235 18.28 -22.68 -1.69
N ASN A 236 19.18 -21.88 -1.13
CA ASN A 236 19.41 -21.71 0.30
C ASN A 236 18.65 -20.47 0.80
N TYR A 237 17.32 -20.60 0.89
CA TYR A 237 16.43 -19.47 1.17
C TYR A 237 16.67 -18.83 2.54
N SER A 238 16.98 -19.62 3.58
CA SER A 238 17.29 -19.11 4.92
C SER A 238 18.50 -18.18 4.90
N LYS A 239 19.62 -18.62 4.32
CA LYS A 239 20.81 -17.76 4.17
C LYS A 239 20.55 -16.56 3.26
N GLY A 240 19.75 -16.74 2.21
CA GLY A 240 19.30 -15.66 1.34
C GLY A 240 18.55 -14.57 2.10
N TYR A 241 17.64 -14.95 3.00
CA TYR A 241 16.89 -14.02 3.85
C TYR A 241 17.79 -13.30 4.86
N GLU A 242 18.75 -14.00 5.47
CA GLU A 242 19.71 -13.39 6.39
C GLU A 242 20.56 -12.30 5.71
N LEU A 243 21.13 -12.60 4.54
CA LEU A 243 21.85 -11.62 3.72
C LEU A 243 20.94 -10.45 3.30
N GLY A 244 19.67 -10.75 3.03
CA GLY A 244 18.64 -9.74 2.77
C GLY A 244 18.45 -8.78 3.94
N LYS A 245 18.37 -9.30 5.17
CA LYS A 245 18.29 -8.46 6.38
C LYS A 245 19.55 -7.60 6.59
N VAL A 246 20.74 -8.15 6.36
CA VAL A 246 21.99 -7.37 6.40
C VAL A 246 21.95 -6.21 5.42
N ALA A 247 21.46 -6.44 4.20
CA ALA A 247 21.31 -5.38 3.21
C ALA A 247 20.34 -4.28 3.66
N VAL A 248 19.20 -4.67 4.25
CA VAL A 248 18.20 -3.74 4.83
C VAL A 248 18.82 -2.94 5.98
N GLU A 249 19.51 -3.59 6.91
CA GLU A 249 20.16 -2.91 8.04
C GLU A 249 21.25 -1.93 7.58
N HIS A 250 22.09 -2.37 6.63
CA HIS A 250 23.11 -1.52 6.03
C HIS A 250 22.50 -0.30 5.33
N VAL A 251 21.42 -0.48 4.56
CA VAL A 251 20.80 0.63 3.81
C VAL A 251 20.07 1.60 4.73
N GLU A 252 19.56 1.15 5.87
CA GLU A 252 18.99 2.04 6.88
C GLU A 252 20.07 2.90 7.55
N LYS A 253 21.23 2.31 7.84
CA LYS A 253 22.32 3.00 8.54
C LYS A 253 23.12 3.96 7.64
N PHE A 254 23.39 3.57 6.39
CA PHE A 254 24.33 4.27 5.52
C PHE A 254 23.78 4.59 4.12
N GLY A 255 22.61 4.05 3.77
CA GLY A 255 22.08 4.11 2.42
C GLY A 255 21.39 5.43 2.09
N ARG A 256 21.45 5.81 0.80
CA ARG A 256 20.63 6.90 0.24
C ARG A 256 19.25 6.40 -0.15
N ILE A 257 18.30 7.32 -0.32
CA ILE A 257 16.92 7.01 -0.68
C ILE A 257 16.80 6.10 -1.92
N ASN A 258 17.60 6.34 -2.96
CA ASN A 258 17.63 5.51 -4.17
C ASN A 258 18.06 4.05 -3.88
N SER A 259 18.99 3.85 -2.95
CA SER A 259 19.42 2.51 -2.54
C SER A 259 18.38 1.84 -1.65
N LYS A 260 17.68 2.59 -0.78
CA LYS A 260 16.58 2.08 0.04
C LYS A 260 15.48 1.50 -0.86
N CYS A 261 15.08 2.24 -1.88
CA CYS A 261 14.11 1.81 -2.88
C CYS A 261 14.43 0.40 -3.45
N ILE A 262 15.63 0.21 -4.01
CA ILE A 262 16.05 -1.05 -4.64
C ILE A 262 16.11 -2.21 -3.63
N VAL A 263 16.70 -1.97 -2.45
CA VAL A 263 16.90 -3.00 -1.43
C VAL A 263 15.55 -3.48 -0.86
N TYR A 264 14.65 -2.54 -0.53
CA TYR A 264 13.32 -2.87 -0.02
C TYR A 264 12.46 -3.58 -1.07
N PHE A 265 12.48 -3.11 -2.32
CA PHE A 265 11.78 -3.77 -3.42
C PHE A 265 12.25 -5.22 -3.56
N THR A 266 13.57 -5.42 -3.63
CA THR A 266 14.16 -6.75 -3.82
C THR A 266 13.87 -7.68 -2.63
N MET A 267 13.94 -7.16 -1.40
CA MET A 267 13.63 -7.92 -0.19
C MET A 267 12.17 -8.42 -0.23
N GLY A 268 11.22 -7.55 -0.55
CA GLY A 268 9.81 -7.90 -0.62
C GLY A 268 9.44 -8.78 -1.81
N ALA A 269 9.97 -8.47 -2.99
CA ALA A 269 9.60 -9.12 -4.25
C ALA A 269 10.26 -10.50 -4.45
N LEU A 270 11.53 -10.68 -4.03
CA LEU A 270 12.36 -11.82 -4.46
C LEU A 270 12.88 -12.71 -3.32
N ILE A 271 12.86 -12.25 -2.07
CA ILE A 271 13.54 -12.95 -0.96
C ILE A 271 12.56 -13.35 0.15
N CYS A 272 11.80 -12.40 0.69
CA CYS A 272 11.05 -12.57 1.94
C CYS A 272 10.08 -13.76 1.91
N HIS A 273 9.30 -13.90 0.84
CA HIS A 273 8.23 -14.89 0.72
C HIS A 273 8.72 -16.35 0.70
N TRP A 274 10.02 -16.60 0.51
CA TRP A 274 10.58 -17.96 0.58
C TRP A 274 10.82 -18.47 2.01
N THR A 275 10.79 -17.57 3.00
CA THR A 275 11.08 -17.90 4.42
C THR A 275 10.07 -17.32 5.41
N GLN A 276 9.39 -16.23 5.04
CA GLN A 276 8.39 -15.55 5.87
C GLN A 276 7.05 -15.47 5.16
N HIS A 277 5.99 -15.19 5.91
CA HIS A 277 4.65 -15.07 5.36
C HIS A 277 4.59 -13.96 4.28
N GLY A 278 3.84 -14.19 3.19
CA GLY A 278 3.76 -13.24 2.06
C GLY A 278 3.36 -11.80 2.46
N LYS A 279 2.57 -11.66 3.53
CA LYS A 279 2.19 -10.37 4.16
C LYS A 279 3.39 -9.51 4.57
N GLU A 280 4.48 -10.11 5.05
CA GLU A 280 5.69 -9.35 5.40
C GLU A 280 6.35 -8.76 4.14
N GLY A 281 6.36 -9.53 3.04
CA GLY A 281 6.86 -9.06 1.75
C GLY A 281 6.13 -7.82 1.25
N ILE A 282 4.80 -7.75 1.45
CA ILE A 282 3.98 -6.58 1.09
C ILE A 282 4.43 -5.33 1.85
N GLN A 283 4.74 -5.44 3.15
CA GLN A 283 5.22 -4.29 3.94
C GLN A 283 6.56 -3.73 3.43
N TYR A 284 7.46 -4.61 2.99
CA TYR A 284 8.71 -4.17 2.33
C TYR A 284 8.43 -3.45 1.01
N LEU A 285 7.50 -3.95 0.20
CA LEU A 285 7.11 -3.34 -1.08
C LEU A 285 6.44 -1.98 -0.89
N GLU A 286 5.59 -1.80 0.13
CA GLU A 286 4.98 -0.51 0.44
C GLU A 286 6.02 0.54 0.86
N LYS A 287 7.05 0.13 1.62
CA LYS A 287 8.21 0.99 1.91
C LYS A 287 9.00 1.30 0.65
N ALA A 288 9.23 0.31 -0.21
CA ALA A 288 9.91 0.50 -1.49
C ALA A 288 9.19 1.53 -2.36
N ALA A 289 7.87 1.42 -2.52
CA ALA A 289 7.05 2.36 -3.29
C ALA A 289 7.12 3.79 -2.74
N ARG A 290 7.08 3.96 -1.41
CA ARG A 290 7.24 5.29 -0.79
C ARG A 290 8.62 5.89 -1.06
N TYR A 291 9.69 5.13 -0.82
CA TYR A 291 11.04 5.60 -1.10
C TYR A 291 11.28 5.88 -2.58
N ALA A 292 10.65 5.12 -3.47
CA ALA A 292 10.69 5.33 -4.91
C ALA A 292 10.05 6.67 -5.31
N ILE A 293 8.86 6.98 -4.76
CA ILE A 293 8.18 8.26 -4.98
C ILE A 293 9.02 9.43 -4.44
N GLU A 294 9.57 9.31 -3.23
CA GLU A 294 10.47 10.32 -2.65
C GLU A 294 11.75 10.53 -3.46
N ALA A 295 12.28 9.46 -4.05
CA ALA A 295 13.44 9.49 -4.93
C ALA A 295 13.14 10.02 -6.35
N GLY A 296 11.86 10.16 -6.73
CA GLY A 296 11.44 10.41 -8.10
C GLY A 296 11.68 9.22 -9.05
N ASP A 297 11.92 8.03 -8.51
CA ASP A 297 12.05 6.79 -9.28
C ASP A 297 10.67 6.19 -9.53
N VAL A 298 10.08 6.59 -10.64
CA VAL A 298 8.72 6.20 -10.94
C VAL A 298 8.59 4.74 -11.37
N LEU A 299 9.61 4.19 -12.02
CA LEU A 299 9.60 2.81 -12.50
C LEU A 299 9.56 1.85 -11.32
N THR A 300 10.44 2.03 -10.33
CA THR A 300 10.46 1.14 -9.16
C THR A 300 9.19 1.27 -8.31
N ALA A 301 8.60 2.46 -8.22
CA ALA A 301 7.29 2.64 -7.58
C ALA A 301 6.20 1.82 -8.29
N GLY A 302 6.15 1.89 -9.63
CA GLY A 302 5.23 1.11 -10.45
C GLY A 302 5.37 -0.39 -10.26
N TYR A 303 6.59 -0.92 -10.38
CA TYR A 303 6.86 -2.34 -10.16
C TYR A 303 6.50 -2.79 -8.74
N SER A 304 6.75 -1.95 -7.73
CA SER A 304 6.37 -2.25 -6.34
C SER A 304 4.86 -2.45 -6.22
N TYR A 305 4.05 -1.57 -6.84
CA TYR A 305 2.60 -1.70 -6.83
C TYR A 305 2.11 -2.93 -7.60
N SER A 306 2.72 -3.27 -8.73
CA SER A 306 2.39 -4.51 -9.45
C SER A 306 2.61 -5.73 -8.56
N VAL A 307 3.79 -5.89 -7.95
CA VAL A 307 4.09 -7.05 -7.09
C VAL A 307 3.23 -7.06 -5.81
N ILE A 308 2.79 -5.89 -5.31
CA ILE A 308 1.80 -5.83 -4.21
C ILE A 308 0.48 -6.46 -4.63
N LEU A 309 -0.04 -6.13 -5.83
CA LEU A 309 -1.27 -6.77 -6.35
C LEU A 309 -1.09 -8.27 -6.49
N ASP A 310 0.04 -8.71 -7.06
CA ASP A 310 0.37 -10.13 -7.22
C ASP A 310 0.32 -10.85 -5.87
N ASN A 311 1.06 -10.34 -4.88
CA ASN A 311 1.17 -10.97 -3.58
C ASN A 311 -0.17 -10.93 -2.83
N LYS A 312 -0.92 -9.82 -2.87
CA LYS A 312 -2.25 -9.71 -2.25
C LYS A 312 -3.22 -10.73 -2.83
N PHE A 313 -3.21 -10.92 -4.15
CA PHE A 313 -4.04 -11.93 -4.81
C PHE A 313 -3.64 -13.35 -4.39
N ILE A 314 -2.34 -13.64 -4.38
CA ILE A 314 -1.80 -14.96 -4.00
C ILE A 314 -2.12 -15.32 -2.55
N ILE A 315 -2.08 -14.37 -1.62
CA ILE A 315 -2.40 -14.64 -0.20
C ILE A 315 -3.90 -14.69 0.11
N GLY A 316 -4.78 -14.49 -0.88
CA GLY A 316 -6.22 -14.61 -0.70
C GLY A 316 -6.89 -13.37 -0.10
N THR A 317 -6.35 -12.18 -0.36
CA THR A 317 -7.03 -10.92 -0.01
C THR A 317 -8.42 -10.87 -0.66
N ALA A 318 -9.41 -10.30 0.03
CA ALA A 318 -10.76 -10.15 -0.49
C ALA A 318 -10.75 -9.43 -1.84
N LEU A 319 -11.51 -9.95 -2.81
CA LEU A 319 -11.47 -9.46 -4.19
C LEU A 319 -11.94 -8.00 -4.31
N GLU A 320 -12.88 -7.57 -3.47
CA GLU A 320 -13.35 -6.18 -3.42
C GLU A 320 -12.23 -5.21 -2.98
N GLU A 321 -11.45 -5.56 -1.95
CA GLU A 321 -10.29 -4.76 -1.52
C GLU A 321 -9.26 -4.67 -2.64
N LEU A 322 -8.97 -5.81 -3.29
CA LEU A 322 -8.02 -5.84 -4.40
C LEU A 322 -8.51 -5.00 -5.59
N LEU A 323 -9.82 -4.95 -5.85
CA LEU A 323 -10.40 -4.10 -6.88
C LEU A 323 -10.19 -2.60 -6.58
N GLU A 324 -10.27 -2.18 -5.33
CA GLU A 324 -9.96 -0.80 -4.93
C GLU A 324 -8.49 -0.47 -5.13
N ASP A 325 -7.59 -1.38 -4.77
CA ASP A 325 -6.15 -1.22 -4.99
C ASP A 325 -5.81 -1.10 -6.49
N THR A 326 -6.43 -1.91 -7.35
CA THR A 326 -6.19 -1.81 -8.81
C THR A 326 -6.59 -0.44 -9.36
N LYS A 327 -7.70 0.15 -8.89
CA LYS A 327 -8.14 1.50 -9.28
C LYS A 327 -7.12 2.56 -8.85
N LYS A 328 -6.68 2.51 -7.60
CA LYS A 328 -5.66 3.42 -7.06
C LYS A 328 -4.37 3.38 -7.87
N TYR A 329 -3.90 2.18 -8.23
CA TYR A 329 -2.64 2.02 -8.98
C TYR A 329 -2.78 2.37 -10.46
N LYS A 330 -3.96 2.18 -11.05
CA LYS A 330 -4.26 2.63 -12.40
C LYS A 330 -4.25 4.15 -12.51
N ASP A 331 -4.79 4.84 -11.51
CA ASP A 331 -4.76 6.31 -11.47
C ASP A 331 -3.34 6.86 -11.31
N TYR A 332 -2.51 6.19 -10.49
CA TYR A 332 -1.08 6.47 -10.42
C TYR A 332 -0.39 6.25 -11.79
N SER A 333 -0.61 5.10 -12.43
CA SER A 333 0.03 4.76 -13.72
C SER A 333 -0.35 5.74 -14.84
N ARG A 334 -1.59 6.22 -14.85
CA ARG A 334 -2.07 7.27 -15.79
C ARG A 334 -1.36 8.60 -15.60
N LEU A 335 -1.07 8.99 -14.37
CA LEU A 335 -0.37 10.24 -14.06
C LEU A 335 1.03 10.29 -14.70
N ILE A 336 1.68 9.13 -14.83
CA ILE A 336 3.09 9.04 -15.26
C ILE A 336 3.23 8.65 -16.74
N ARG A 337 2.12 8.38 -17.45
CA ARG A 337 2.12 8.03 -18.89
C ARG A 337 3.02 6.84 -19.24
N HIS A 338 3.16 5.88 -18.33
CA HIS A 338 3.93 4.66 -18.58
C HIS A 338 2.99 3.50 -18.94
N GLU A 339 2.92 3.13 -20.22
CA GLU A 339 1.90 2.21 -20.75
C GLU A 339 2.00 0.80 -20.14
N ASN A 340 3.20 0.25 -19.97
CA ASN A 340 3.38 -1.14 -19.47
C ASN A 340 2.87 -1.35 -18.04
N LEU A 341 3.02 -0.34 -17.17
CA LEU A 341 2.60 -0.43 -15.76
C LEU A 341 1.07 -0.38 -15.63
N ALA A 342 0.42 0.41 -16.50
CA ALA A 342 -1.04 0.43 -16.60
C ALA A 342 -1.59 -0.92 -17.08
N SER A 343 -0.88 -1.60 -17.99
CA SER A 343 -1.25 -2.94 -18.47
C SER A 343 -1.23 -3.97 -17.34
N SER A 344 -0.21 -4.00 -16.46
CA SER A 344 -0.15 -4.94 -15.33
C SER A 344 -1.32 -4.77 -14.35
N ALA A 345 -1.67 -3.53 -13.98
CA ALA A 345 -2.84 -3.26 -13.14
C ALA A 345 -4.15 -3.67 -13.84
N GLY A 346 -4.24 -3.47 -15.16
CA GLY A 346 -5.38 -3.89 -15.98
C GLY A 346 -5.62 -5.40 -16.00
N VAL A 347 -4.57 -6.22 -15.91
CA VAL A 347 -4.70 -7.69 -15.80
C VAL A 347 -5.39 -8.08 -14.49
N TYR A 348 -4.98 -7.49 -13.36
CA TYR A 348 -5.61 -7.76 -12.07
C TYR A 348 -7.03 -7.23 -12.00
N GLU A 349 -7.29 -6.05 -12.54
CA GLU A 349 -8.65 -5.50 -12.66
C GLU A 349 -9.55 -6.45 -13.45
N TRP A 350 -9.05 -7.01 -14.56
CA TRP A 350 -9.79 -7.98 -15.38
C TRP A 350 -10.12 -9.26 -14.60
N ILE A 351 -9.14 -9.94 -14.02
CA ILE A 351 -9.38 -11.22 -13.32
C ILE A 351 -10.29 -11.04 -12.10
N VAL A 352 -10.08 -9.97 -11.32
CA VAL A 352 -10.89 -9.65 -10.15
C VAL A 352 -12.32 -9.30 -10.56
N SER A 353 -12.49 -8.43 -11.57
CA SER A 353 -13.82 -8.09 -12.09
C SER A 353 -14.54 -9.30 -12.67
N THR A 354 -13.81 -10.24 -13.26
CA THR A 354 -14.37 -11.48 -13.80
C THR A 354 -14.88 -12.37 -12.67
N LEU A 355 -14.10 -12.54 -11.60
CA LEU A 355 -14.50 -13.34 -10.44
C LEU A 355 -15.66 -12.71 -9.65
N ILE A 356 -15.76 -11.38 -9.59
CA ILE A 356 -16.85 -10.66 -8.89
C ILE A 356 -18.13 -10.58 -9.73
N ASN A 357 -18.05 -10.22 -11.02
CA ASN A 357 -19.22 -9.76 -11.78
C ASN A 357 -19.77 -10.78 -12.77
N ARG A 358 -18.99 -11.77 -13.22
CA ARG A 358 -19.48 -12.68 -14.26
C ARG A 358 -20.40 -13.75 -13.70
N THR A 359 -21.56 -13.92 -14.33
CA THR A 359 -22.54 -14.95 -13.97
C THR A 359 -22.56 -16.11 -14.97
N ASP A 360 -22.10 -15.90 -16.20
CA ASP A 360 -21.97 -16.95 -17.22
C ASP A 360 -20.51 -17.40 -17.35
N SER A 361 -20.24 -18.66 -17.02
CA SER A 361 -18.89 -19.23 -16.87
C SER A 361 -18.69 -20.54 -17.63
N ASN A 362 -19.66 -20.92 -18.47
CA ASN A 362 -19.70 -22.23 -19.11
C ASN A 362 -18.60 -22.45 -20.18
N ASN A 363 -17.90 -21.41 -20.63
CA ASN A 363 -16.72 -21.57 -21.50
C ASN A 363 -15.66 -20.47 -21.28
N SER A 364 -14.43 -20.74 -21.74
CA SER A 364 -13.29 -19.81 -21.64
C SER A 364 -13.46 -18.50 -22.43
N SER A 365 -14.24 -18.51 -23.50
CA SER A 365 -14.58 -17.30 -24.26
C SER A 365 -15.49 -16.35 -23.47
N ALA A 366 -16.41 -16.88 -22.65
CA ALA A 366 -17.26 -16.10 -21.78
C ALA A 366 -16.46 -15.47 -20.64
N LEU A 367 -15.41 -16.14 -20.14
CA LEU A 367 -14.50 -15.59 -19.13
C LEU A 367 -13.60 -14.47 -19.67
N LEU A 368 -13.34 -14.46 -20.99
CA LEU A 368 -12.52 -13.46 -21.68
C LEU A 368 -13.34 -12.36 -22.36
N GLU A 369 -14.66 -12.45 -22.37
CA GLU A 369 -15.50 -11.46 -23.05
C GLU A 369 -15.32 -10.07 -22.42
N GLY A 370 -15.25 -9.02 -23.25
CA GLY A 370 -14.96 -7.65 -22.81
C GLY A 370 -13.48 -7.38 -22.46
N PHE A 371 -12.61 -8.40 -22.55
CA PHE A 371 -11.17 -8.24 -22.36
C PHE A 371 -10.42 -8.33 -23.69
N ASP A 372 -9.72 -7.25 -24.04
CA ASP A 372 -8.92 -7.18 -25.27
C ASP A 372 -7.54 -7.82 -25.03
N GLU A 373 -7.51 -9.16 -25.09
CA GLU A 373 -6.28 -9.95 -24.91
C GLU A 373 -5.21 -9.56 -25.94
N ALA A 374 -5.60 -9.29 -27.19
CA ALA A 374 -4.66 -8.96 -28.26
C ALA A 374 -3.94 -7.64 -27.96
N ARG A 375 -4.68 -6.61 -27.53
CA ARG A 375 -4.10 -5.32 -27.14
C ARG A 375 -3.21 -5.43 -25.92
N LEU A 376 -3.59 -6.23 -24.91
CA LEU A 376 -2.72 -6.44 -23.76
C LEU A 376 -1.40 -7.09 -24.19
N VAL A 377 -1.47 -8.25 -24.87
CA VAL A 377 -0.29 -9.01 -25.28
C VAL A 377 0.63 -8.16 -26.15
N GLU A 378 0.08 -7.35 -27.05
CA GLU A 378 0.86 -6.42 -27.87
C GLU A 378 1.53 -5.33 -27.01
N SER A 379 0.83 -4.78 -26.01
CA SER A 379 1.36 -3.73 -25.14
C SER A 379 2.52 -4.20 -24.24
N VAL A 380 2.56 -5.49 -23.88
CA VAL A 380 3.59 -6.06 -23.00
C VAL A 380 4.50 -7.06 -23.71
N LYS A 381 4.53 -7.07 -25.06
CA LYS A 381 5.28 -8.07 -25.84
C LYS A 381 6.77 -8.13 -25.51
N ASP A 382 7.35 -6.98 -25.14
CA ASP A 382 8.77 -6.85 -24.80
C ASP A 382 9.04 -7.08 -23.30
N ASP A 383 7.99 -7.21 -22.48
CA ASP A 383 8.08 -7.52 -21.04
C ASP A 383 7.67 -8.97 -20.76
N LYS A 384 8.68 -9.85 -20.76
CA LYS A 384 8.51 -11.28 -20.50
C LYS A 384 7.92 -11.58 -19.12
N ALA A 385 8.20 -10.77 -18.10
CA ALA A 385 7.69 -10.99 -16.75
C ALA A 385 6.18 -10.69 -16.68
N SER A 386 5.75 -9.59 -17.30
CA SER A 386 4.32 -9.25 -17.41
C SER A 386 3.54 -10.29 -18.21
N LEU A 387 4.08 -10.81 -19.32
CA LEU A 387 3.47 -11.90 -20.08
C LEU A 387 3.34 -13.19 -19.25
N ALA A 388 4.40 -13.57 -18.54
CA ALA A 388 4.39 -14.75 -17.68
C ALA A 388 3.35 -14.62 -16.55
N THR A 389 3.22 -13.43 -15.97
CA THR A 389 2.22 -13.11 -14.93
C THR A 389 0.81 -13.23 -15.49
N TYR A 390 0.52 -12.61 -16.64
CA TYR A 390 -0.76 -12.71 -17.32
C TYR A 390 -1.18 -14.16 -17.57
N TYR A 391 -0.32 -14.96 -18.20
CA TYR A 391 -0.65 -16.36 -18.48
C TYR A 391 -0.78 -17.20 -17.20
N SER A 392 -0.03 -16.90 -16.13
CA SER A 392 -0.17 -17.59 -14.84
C SER A 392 -1.52 -17.30 -14.18
N LEU A 393 -1.99 -16.05 -14.23
CA LEU A 393 -3.32 -15.67 -13.75
C LEU A 393 -4.44 -16.28 -14.61
N LYS A 394 -4.25 -16.32 -15.93
CA LYS A 394 -5.17 -16.99 -16.87
C LYS A 394 -5.28 -18.48 -16.55
N MET A 395 -4.18 -19.14 -16.23
CA MET A 395 -4.17 -20.55 -15.78
C MET A 395 -4.99 -20.74 -14.50
N GLN A 396 -4.81 -19.87 -13.50
CA GLN A 396 -5.57 -19.94 -12.26
C GLN A 396 -7.08 -19.77 -12.50
N LEU A 397 -7.46 -18.76 -13.29
CA LEU A 397 -8.86 -18.50 -13.64
C LEU A 397 -9.48 -19.73 -14.32
N PHE A 398 -8.86 -20.25 -15.37
CA PHE A 398 -9.39 -21.42 -16.09
C PHE A 398 -9.39 -22.70 -15.26
N TYR A 399 -8.43 -22.88 -14.37
CA TYR A 399 -8.44 -24.01 -13.44
C TYR A 399 -9.65 -23.94 -12.50
N LEU A 400 -9.97 -22.77 -11.95
CA LEU A 400 -11.13 -22.59 -11.06
C LEU A 400 -12.44 -23.00 -11.75
N PHE A 401 -12.60 -22.73 -13.04
CA PHE A 401 -13.79 -23.10 -13.81
C PHE A 401 -13.70 -24.50 -14.47
N GLY A 402 -12.61 -25.25 -14.26
CA GLY A 402 -12.44 -26.60 -14.78
C GLY A 402 -12.03 -26.70 -16.25
N ASN A 403 -11.61 -25.60 -16.88
CA ASN A 403 -11.19 -25.52 -18.28
C ASN A 403 -9.73 -25.95 -18.46
N TYR A 404 -9.42 -27.21 -18.15
CA TYR A 404 -8.05 -27.73 -18.06
C TYR A 404 -7.27 -27.70 -19.39
N THR A 405 -7.93 -27.77 -20.54
CA THR A 405 -7.28 -27.68 -21.85
C THR A 405 -6.64 -26.32 -22.09
N ASP A 406 -7.34 -25.25 -21.72
CA ASP A 406 -6.85 -23.89 -21.87
C ASP A 406 -5.74 -23.57 -20.86
N VAL A 407 -5.79 -24.20 -19.68
CA VAL A 407 -4.68 -24.12 -18.70
C VAL A 407 -3.40 -24.72 -19.27
N LEU A 408 -3.47 -25.87 -19.96
CA LEU A 408 -2.30 -26.47 -20.60
C LEU A 408 -1.72 -25.58 -21.71
N PHE A 409 -2.59 -24.96 -22.53
CA PHE A 409 -2.16 -24.01 -23.56
C PHE A 409 -1.46 -22.78 -22.97
N ALA A 410 -2.03 -22.20 -21.90
CA ALA A 410 -1.39 -21.09 -21.19
C ALA A 410 -0.06 -21.51 -20.53
N ALA A 411 0.03 -22.73 -19.99
CA ALA A 411 1.26 -23.26 -19.40
C ALA A 411 2.41 -23.39 -20.43
N GLU A 412 2.10 -23.75 -21.68
CA GLU A 412 3.09 -23.77 -22.77
C GLU A 412 3.62 -22.37 -23.09
N LYS A 413 2.79 -21.32 -22.97
CA LYS A 413 3.23 -19.93 -23.12
C LYS A 413 4.16 -19.50 -21.99
N VAL A 414 3.81 -19.82 -20.73
CA VAL A 414 4.66 -19.50 -19.57
C VAL A 414 6.02 -20.19 -19.66
N GLU A 415 6.10 -21.42 -20.19
CA GLU A 415 7.36 -22.17 -20.29
C GLU A 415 8.45 -21.41 -21.07
N GLY A 416 8.07 -20.59 -22.06
CA GLY A 416 8.99 -19.73 -22.82
C GLY A 416 9.51 -18.50 -22.06
N PHE A 417 8.87 -18.12 -20.95
CA PHE A 417 9.14 -16.90 -20.20
C PHE A 417 9.40 -17.12 -18.70
N LYS A 418 9.29 -18.35 -18.20
CA LYS A 418 9.31 -18.66 -16.77
C LYS A 418 10.57 -18.22 -16.03
N GLU A 419 11.70 -18.10 -16.73
CA GLU A 419 12.97 -17.64 -16.15
C GLU A 419 12.84 -16.20 -15.62
N ALA A 420 11.98 -15.38 -16.23
CA ALA A 420 11.73 -14.01 -15.81
C ALA A 420 10.99 -13.91 -14.48
N ILE A 421 10.21 -14.94 -14.10
CA ILE A 421 9.41 -14.94 -12.87
C ILE A 421 9.96 -15.85 -11.76
N MET A 422 11.04 -16.60 -12.01
CA MET A 422 11.53 -17.67 -11.11
C MET A 422 11.78 -17.22 -9.66
N GLY A 423 12.16 -15.96 -9.44
CA GLY A 423 12.39 -15.41 -8.09
C GLY A 423 11.15 -14.85 -7.39
N PHE A 424 10.04 -14.66 -8.11
CA PHE A 424 8.80 -14.07 -7.59
C PHE A 424 7.84 -15.15 -7.09
N MET A 425 6.94 -14.76 -6.17
CA MET A 425 5.97 -15.68 -5.56
C MET A 425 5.00 -16.28 -6.59
N ILE A 426 4.67 -15.55 -7.66
CA ILE A 426 3.78 -16.02 -8.75
C ILE A 426 4.32 -17.28 -9.44
N PHE A 427 5.63 -17.52 -9.43
CA PHE A 427 6.20 -18.75 -9.95
C PHE A 427 5.69 -19.98 -9.20
N SER A 428 5.39 -19.85 -7.91
CA SER A 428 4.78 -20.93 -7.13
C SER A 428 3.35 -21.25 -7.60
N GLU A 429 2.59 -20.25 -8.03
CA GLU A 429 1.23 -20.43 -8.58
C GLU A 429 1.27 -21.19 -9.91
N TYR A 430 2.17 -20.79 -10.82
CA TYR A 430 2.37 -21.50 -12.08
C TYR A 430 2.65 -22.99 -11.83
N ILE A 431 3.61 -23.30 -10.96
CA ILE A 431 3.99 -24.69 -10.63
C ILE A 431 2.81 -25.45 -10.00
N PHE A 432 2.07 -24.80 -9.12
CA PHE A 432 0.93 -25.38 -8.41
C PHE A 432 -0.23 -25.71 -9.35
N TYR A 433 -0.76 -24.71 -10.06
CA TYR A 433 -1.90 -24.90 -10.98
C TYR A 433 -1.56 -25.81 -12.17
N TYR A 434 -0.33 -25.76 -12.67
CA TYR A 434 0.09 -26.70 -13.71
C TYR A 434 0.07 -28.15 -13.21
N SER A 435 0.56 -28.39 -11.99
CA SER A 435 0.57 -29.72 -11.37
C SER A 435 -0.85 -30.23 -11.12
N LEU A 436 -1.72 -29.40 -10.54
CA LEU A 436 -3.12 -29.77 -10.29
C LEU A 436 -3.89 -30.06 -11.58
N THR A 437 -3.68 -29.26 -12.63
CA THR A 437 -4.31 -29.47 -13.94
C THR A 437 -3.94 -30.82 -14.53
N ILE A 438 -2.65 -31.15 -14.52
CA ILE A 438 -2.16 -32.45 -15.00
C ILE A 438 -2.81 -33.61 -14.22
N LEU A 439 -2.91 -33.48 -12.90
CA LEU A 439 -3.50 -34.50 -12.02
C LEU A 439 -5.01 -34.64 -12.23
N ALA A 440 -5.71 -33.54 -12.49
CA ALA A 440 -7.15 -33.52 -12.75
C ALA A 440 -7.54 -34.24 -14.04
N ILE A 441 -6.72 -34.14 -15.10
CA ILE A 441 -6.97 -34.81 -16.38
C ILE A 441 -6.28 -36.17 -16.51
N TYR A 442 -5.57 -36.63 -15.47
CA TYR A 442 -4.63 -37.74 -15.56
C TYR A 442 -5.24 -39.00 -16.16
N ASP A 443 -6.48 -39.33 -15.80
CA ASP A 443 -7.17 -40.53 -16.27
C ASP A 443 -7.47 -40.51 -17.77
N LYS A 444 -7.63 -39.32 -18.36
CA LYS A 444 -7.93 -39.09 -19.78
C LYS A 444 -6.68 -39.10 -20.68
N LEU A 445 -5.49 -39.08 -20.11
CA LEU A 445 -4.22 -38.98 -20.85
C LEU A 445 -3.77 -40.32 -21.46
N SER A 446 -3.11 -40.26 -22.62
CA SER A 446 -2.44 -41.41 -23.21
C SER A 446 -1.24 -41.87 -22.38
N LEU A 447 -0.78 -43.12 -22.55
CA LEU A 447 0.38 -43.65 -21.82
C LEU A 447 1.67 -42.82 -22.03
N ARG A 448 1.85 -42.28 -23.25
CA ARG A 448 3.01 -41.42 -23.57
C ARG A 448 2.94 -40.09 -22.81
N GLU A 449 1.76 -39.48 -22.78
CA GLU A 449 1.52 -38.23 -22.05
C GLU A 449 1.65 -38.43 -20.54
N LYS A 450 1.08 -39.51 -19.99
CA LYS A 450 1.25 -39.88 -18.56
C LYS A 450 2.72 -39.93 -18.16
N LYS A 451 3.57 -40.61 -18.94
CA LYS A 451 5.01 -40.69 -18.67
C LYS A 451 5.71 -39.33 -18.73
N ARG A 452 5.35 -38.48 -19.71
CA ARG A 452 5.88 -37.11 -19.84
C ARG A 452 5.49 -36.28 -18.61
N PHE A 453 4.21 -36.25 -18.29
CA PHE A 453 3.64 -35.42 -17.24
C PHE A 453 4.03 -35.88 -15.83
N LEU A 454 4.22 -37.18 -15.58
CA LEU A 454 4.78 -37.66 -14.31
C LEU A 454 6.19 -37.12 -14.05
N ARG A 455 7.02 -36.92 -15.09
CA ARG A 455 8.34 -36.29 -14.92
C ARG A 455 8.19 -34.83 -14.52
N THR A 456 7.26 -34.11 -15.14
CA THR A 456 6.93 -32.72 -14.80
C THR A 456 6.43 -32.61 -13.37
N ILE A 457 5.45 -33.43 -12.97
CA ILE A 457 4.93 -33.48 -11.60
C ILE A 457 6.07 -33.76 -10.61
N ASN A 458 6.92 -34.76 -10.86
CA ASN A 458 8.03 -35.07 -9.95
C ASN A 458 9.04 -33.91 -9.80
N LYS A 459 9.28 -33.14 -10.87
CA LYS A 459 10.10 -31.93 -10.79
C LYS A 459 9.41 -30.86 -9.94
N ASN A 460 8.13 -30.60 -10.21
CA ASN A 460 7.32 -29.60 -9.52
C ASN A 460 7.17 -29.91 -8.03
N ARG A 461 6.95 -31.19 -7.68
CA ARG A 461 6.91 -31.67 -6.29
C ARG A 461 8.19 -31.35 -5.51
N ARG A 462 9.36 -31.50 -6.14
CA ARG A 462 10.65 -31.18 -5.49
C ARG A 462 10.76 -29.69 -5.18
N TYR A 463 10.30 -28.82 -6.08
CA TYR A 463 10.23 -27.38 -5.83
C TYR A 463 9.29 -27.07 -4.67
N MET A 464 8.03 -27.52 -4.75
CA MET A 464 7.03 -27.26 -3.72
C MET A 464 7.43 -27.83 -2.35
N LYS A 465 8.04 -29.02 -2.30
CA LYS A 465 8.56 -29.58 -1.05
C LYS A 465 9.63 -28.69 -0.45
N LYS A 466 10.60 -28.26 -1.25
CA LYS A 466 11.69 -27.38 -0.79
C LYS A 466 11.15 -26.03 -0.27
N TRP A 467 10.15 -25.46 -0.94
CA TRP A 467 9.50 -24.23 -0.50
C TRP A 467 8.67 -24.43 0.77
N SER A 468 7.92 -25.54 0.86
CA SER A 468 7.16 -25.93 2.04
C SER A 468 8.07 -26.13 3.26
N ASP A 469 9.22 -26.78 3.10
CA ASP A 469 10.20 -26.97 4.18
C ASP A 469 10.81 -25.64 4.65
N SER A 470 10.95 -24.67 3.75
CA SER A 470 11.54 -23.36 4.04
C SER A 470 10.53 -22.36 4.63
N CYS A 471 9.29 -22.37 4.14
CA CYS A 471 8.21 -21.51 4.60
C CYS A 471 6.86 -22.26 4.53
N PRO A 472 6.55 -23.08 5.55
CA PRO A 472 5.31 -23.86 5.58
C PRO A 472 4.07 -22.98 5.43
N ALA A 473 4.10 -21.78 6.03
CA ALA A 473 3.00 -20.83 6.01
C ALA A 473 2.50 -20.47 4.60
N ASN A 474 3.41 -20.36 3.62
CA ASN A 474 3.05 -19.95 2.26
C ASN A 474 2.83 -21.11 1.29
N PHE A 475 3.43 -22.28 1.56
CA PHE A 475 3.58 -23.33 0.54
C PHE A 475 3.16 -24.73 0.98
N GLN A 476 2.95 -24.99 2.28
CA GLN A 476 2.60 -26.32 2.75
C GLN A 476 1.26 -26.79 2.17
N HIS A 477 0.21 -25.98 2.25
CA HIS A 477 -1.10 -26.29 1.68
C HIS A 477 -1.02 -26.66 0.18
N LYS A 478 -0.20 -25.96 -0.62
CA LYS A 478 0.00 -26.28 -2.06
C LYS A 478 0.67 -27.63 -2.25
N TYR A 479 1.75 -27.87 -1.51
CA TYR A 479 2.50 -29.13 -1.59
C TYR A 479 1.62 -30.33 -1.19
N VAL A 480 0.98 -30.23 -0.03
CA VAL A 480 0.16 -31.32 0.53
C VAL A 480 -1.06 -31.59 -0.36
N MET A 481 -1.69 -30.56 -0.94
CA MET A 481 -2.81 -30.75 -1.87
C MET A 481 -2.38 -31.51 -3.14
N VAL A 482 -1.19 -31.22 -3.68
CA VAL A 482 -0.63 -31.97 -4.81
C VAL A 482 -0.32 -33.42 -4.42
N GLU A 483 0.18 -33.67 -3.20
CA GLU A 483 0.37 -35.04 -2.68
C GLU A 483 -0.97 -35.77 -2.47
N ALA A 484 -2.04 -35.06 -2.10
CA ALA A 484 -3.38 -35.62 -1.96
C ALA A 484 -3.91 -36.09 -3.33
N GLU A 485 -3.81 -35.24 -4.35
CA GLU A 485 -4.18 -35.59 -5.73
C GLU A 485 -3.33 -36.74 -6.31
N ILE A 486 -2.03 -36.79 -5.98
CA ILE A 486 -1.17 -37.94 -6.34
C ILE A 486 -1.65 -39.22 -5.64
N SER A 487 -2.01 -39.12 -4.37
CA SER A 487 -2.53 -40.27 -3.62
C SER A 487 -3.88 -40.74 -4.18
N ARG A 488 -4.74 -39.81 -4.64
CA ARG A 488 -5.99 -40.11 -5.35
C ARG A 488 -5.74 -40.92 -6.62
N ILE A 489 -4.86 -40.47 -7.51
CA ILE A 489 -4.59 -41.20 -8.77
C ILE A 489 -3.92 -42.56 -8.54
N LEU A 490 -3.21 -42.73 -7.42
CA LEU A 490 -2.60 -44.00 -7.02
C LEU A 490 -3.57 -44.94 -6.29
N GLY A 491 -4.83 -44.53 -6.07
CA GLY A 491 -5.83 -45.31 -5.34
C GLY A 491 -5.62 -45.39 -3.83
N ARG A 492 -4.74 -44.56 -3.25
CA ARG A 492 -4.44 -44.51 -1.81
C ARG A 492 -5.41 -43.58 -1.09
N LYS A 493 -6.68 -44.00 -1.05
CA LYS A 493 -7.84 -43.20 -0.64
C LYS A 493 -7.72 -42.59 0.75
N ASN A 494 -7.51 -43.40 1.79
CA ASN A 494 -7.37 -42.92 3.16
C ASN A 494 -6.24 -41.89 3.28
N LYS A 495 -5.13 -42.11 2.57
CA LYS A 495 -4.02 -41.17 2.60
C LYS A 495 -4.36 -39.85 1.89
N ALA A 496 -5.11 -39.91 0.79
CA ALA A 496 -5.59 -38.71 0.11
C ALA A 496 -6.51 -37.88 1.03
N MET A 497 -7.41 -38.52 1.77
CA MET A 497 -8.30 -37.85 2.74
C MET A 497 -7.51 -37.10 3.82
N GLU A 498 -6.57 -37.78 4.49
CA GLU A 498 -5.69 -37.17 5.49
C GLU A 498 -4.93 -35.95 4.94
N LEU A 499 -4.44 -36.06 3.71
CA LEU A 499 -3.68 -34.99 3.07
C LEU A 499 -4.59 -33.81 2.67
N TYR A 500 -5.85 -34.04 2.27
CA TYR A 500 -6.77 -32.92 2.05
C TYR A 500 -7.07 -32.17 3.35
N ASP A 501 -7.31 -32.89 4.45
CA ASP A 501 -7.55 -32.25 5.75
C ASP A 501 -6.33 -31.43 6.21
N GLU A 502 -5.12 -31.97 6.05
CA GLU A 502 -3.88 -31.24 6.33
C GLU A 502 -3.72 -30.00 5.43
N ALA A 503 -4.08 -30.09 4.15
CA ALA A 503 -4.03 -28.96 3.22
C ALA A 503 -5.04 -27.87 3.59
N ILE A 504 -6.26 -28.23 4.01
CA ILE A 504 -7.31 -27.31 4.47
C ILE A 504 -6.85 -26.60 5.73
N GLU A 505 -6.39 -27.34 6.75
CA GLU A 505 -5.92 -26.75 8.01
C GLU A 505 -4.73 -25.81 7.78
N SER A 506 -3.79 -26.21 6.94
CA SER A 506 -2.63 -25.38 6.58
C SER A 506 -3.04 -24.09 5.87
N ALA A 507 -3.99 -24.15 4.92
CA ALA A 507 -4.48 -22.96 4.23
C ALA A 507 -5.26 -22.03 5.18
N HIS A 508 -6.14 -22.60 6.01
CA HIS A 508 -6.94 -21.89 7.01
C HIS A 508 -6.09 -21.11 8.00
N LYS A 509 -5.13 -21.80 8.63
CA LYS A 509 -4.24 -21.21 9.64
C LYS A 509 -3.45 -20.01 9.12
N ASN A 510 -3.14 -19.99 7.83
CA ASN A 510 -2.35 -18.93 7.19
C ASN A 510 -3.21 -17.93 6.37
N GLY A 511 -4.52 -18.14 6.29
CA GLY A 511 -5.46 -17.22 5.65
C GLY A 511 -5.51 -17.27 4.12
N TYR A 512 -5.13 -18.40 3.50
CA TYR A 512 -5.19 -18.59 2.04
C TYR A 512 -6.59 -19.07 1.59
N LEU A 513 -7.57 -18.16 1.62
CA LEU A 513 -9.00 -18.46 1.43
C LEU A 513 -9.30 -19.28 0.15
N GLN A 514 -8.75 -18.86 -0.98
CA GLN A 514 -8.97 -19.53 -2.26
C GLN A 514 -8.35 -20.93 -2.31
N ASN A 515 -7.20 -21.15 -1.65
CA ASN A 515 -6.57 -22.46 -1.62
C ASN A 515 -7.27 -23.40 -0.64
N GLU A 516 -7.79 -22.87 0.47
CA GLU A 516 -8.68 -23.60 1.38
C GLU A 516 -9.94 -24.05 0.63
N ALA A 517 -10.57 -23.14 -0.14
CA ALA A 517 -11.74 -23.45 -0.95
C ALA A 517 -11.47 -24.53 -2.01
N ILE A 518 -10.34 -24.45 -2.72
CA ILE A 518 -9.92 -25.47 -3.69
C ILE A 518 -9.71 -26.82 -3.00
N ALA A 519 -9.04 -26.85 -1.84
CA ALA A 519 -8.80 -28.08 -1.09
C ALA A 519 -10.13 -28.76 -0.69
N CYS A 520 -11.07 -27.97 -0.18
CA CYS A 520 -12.43 -28.43 0.14
C CYS A 520 -13.17 -28.95 -1.10
N GLU A 521 -13.09 -28.24 -2.24
CA GLU A 521 -13.72 -28.68 -3.49
C GLU A 521 -13.14 -30.01 -4.00
N LEU A 522 -11.82 -30.20 -3.91
CA LEU A 522 -11.16 -31.46 -4.30
C LEU A 522 -11.51 -32.61 -3.35
N ALA A 523 -11.53 -32.36 -2.03
CA ALA A 523 -11.97 -33.32 -1.04
C ALA A 523 -13.43 -33.76 -1.29
N ALA A 524 -14.33 -32.80 -1.55
CA ALA A 524 -15.72 -33.07 -1.88
C ALA A 524 -15.86 -33.98 -3.11
N LYS A 525 -15.10 -33.70 -4.17
CA LYS A 525 -15.07 -34.52 -5.40
C LYS A 525 -14.56 -35.95 -5.12
N LEU A 526 -13.54 -36.11 -4.26
CA LEU A 526 -13.08 -37.43 -3.84
C LEU A 526 -14.20 -38.21 -3.13
N TYR A 527 -14.82 -37.61 -2.10
CA TYR A 527 -15.88 -38.26 -1.33
C TYR A 527 -17.12 -38.58 -2.18
N MET A 528 -17.45 -37.72 -3.15
CA MET A 528 -18.52 -37.96 -4.12
C MET A 528 -18.21 -39.16 -5.02
N ALA A 529 -16.98 -39.27 -5.54
CA ALA A 529 -16.55 -40.41 -6.35
C ALA A 529 -16.55 -41.74 -5.57
N GLU A 530 -16.51 -41.69 -4.25
CA GLU A 530 -16.64 -42.85 -3.36
C GLU A 530 -18.09 -43.16 -2.92
N GLY A 531 -19.07 -42.35 -3.33
CA GLY A 531 -20.46 -42.48 -2.91
C GLY A 531 -20.74 -41.99 -1.48
N ARG A 532 -19.79 -41.28 -0.84
CA ARG A 532 -19.94 -40.72 0.51
C ARG A 532 -20.56 -39.31 0.45
N ASN A 533 -21.74 -39.19 -0.17
CA ASN A 533 -22.35 -37.90 -0.51
C ASN A 533 -22.61 -36.97 0.69
N LYS A 534 -22.92 -37.53 1.88
CA LYS A 534 -23.10 -36.72 3.10
C LYS A 534 -21.83 -35.96 3.50
N ILE A 535 -20.67 -36.60 3.37
CA ILE A 535 -19.37 -35.99 3.68
C ILE A 535 -18.98 -35.03 2.56
N ALA A 536 -19.18 -35.42 1.30
CA ALA A 536 -18.94 -34.56 0.14
C ALA A 536 -19.69 -33.22 0.23
N LYS A 537 -20.93 -33.26 0.71
CA LYS A 537 -21.79 -32.08 0.95
C LYS A 537 -21.19 -31.11 1.96
N VAL A 538 -20.61 -31.60 3.07
CA VAL A 538 -19.96 -30.75 4.08
C VAL A 538 -18.81 -29.96 3.45
N TYR A 539 -17.86 -30.65 2.82
CA TYR A 539 -16.72 -29.98 2.17
C TYR A 539 -17.15 -29.06 1.01
N MET A 540 -18.20 -29.41 0.26
CA MET A 540 -18.70 -28.56 -0.81
C MET A 540 -19.33 -27.25 -0.26
N ASN A 541 -20.08 -27.33 0.84
CA ASN A 541 -20.61 -26.17 1.53
C ASN A 541 -19.50 -25.28 2.14
N ASP A 542 -18.43 -25.89 2.68
CA ASP A 542 -17.28 -25.13 3.17
C ASP A 542 -16.56 -24.41 2.02
N ALA A 543 -16.33 -25.08 0.88
CA ALA A 543 -15.78 -24.46 -0.32
C ALA A 543 -16.66 -23.29 -0.79
N PHE A 544 -17.99 -23.49 -0.82
CA PHE A 544 -18.95 -22.45 -1.16
C PHE A 544 -18.83 -21.22 -0.26
N ARG A 545 -18.81 -21.41 1.07
CA ARG A 545 -18.65 -20.31 2.03
C ARG A 545 -17.33 -19.57 1.84
N LEU A 546 -16.23 -20.28 1.61
CA LEU A 546 -14.91 -19.68 1.42
C LEU A 546 -14.84 -18.87 0.11
N TYR A 547 -15.43 -19.35 -0.99
CA TYR A 547 -15.52 -18.56 -2.23
C TYR A 547 -16.41 -17.32 -2.06
N CYS A 548 -17.49 -17.39 -1.27
CA CYS A 548 -18.29 -16.23 -0.90
C CYS A 548 -17.47 -15.22 -0.08
N GLN A 549 -16.72 -15.68 0.93
CA GLN A 549 -15.85 -14.82 1.75
C GLN A 549 -14.72 -14.17 0.94
N TRP A 550 -14.19 -14.88 -0.06
CA TRP A 550 -13.19 -14.33 -0.98
C TRP A 550 -13.78 -13.28 -1.94
N GLY A 551 -15.10 -13.28 -2.16
CA GLY A 551 -15.80 -12.38 -3.09
C GLY A 551 -15.97 -12.94 -4.51
N ALA A 552 -15.66 -14.23 -4.72
CA ALA A 552 -15.64 -14.86 -6.05
C ALA A 552 -17.04 -15.33 -6.51
N LYS A 553 -17.98 -14.38 -6.64
CA LYS A 553 -19.39 -14.65 -6.98
C LYS A 553 -19.57 -15.49 -8.24
N ALA A 554 -18.73 -15.31 -9.25
CA ALA A 554 -18.75 -16.10 -10.48
C ALA A 554 -18.53 -17.59 -10.19
N LYS A 555 -17.55 -17.91 -9.36
CA LYS A 555 -17.21 -19.28 -8.96
C LYS A 555 -18.29 -19.87 -8.03
N VAL A 556 -18.90 -19.05 -7.18
CA VAL A 556 -20.03 -19.43 -6.34
C VAL A 556 -21.23 -19.86 -7.20
N GLN A 557 -21.57 -19.08 -8.21
CA GLN A 557 -22.67 -19.40 -9.14
C GLN A 557 -22.38 -20.66 -9.96
N ASP A 558 -21.15 -20.81 -10.42
CA ASP A 558 -20.67 -21.99 -11.13
C ASP A 558 -20.76 -23.28 -10.27
N LEU A 559 -20.44 -23.19 -8.97
CA LEU A 559 -20.65 -24.30 -8.03
C LEU A 559 -22.13 -24.65 -7.86
N LYS A 560 -23.02 -23.65 -7.73
CA LYS A 560 -24.48 -23.86 -7.68
C LYS A 560 -25.00 -24.58 -8.92
N SER A 561 -24.49 -24.22 -10.09
CA SER A 561 -24.91 -24.82 -11.36
C SER A 561 -24.39 -26.25 -11.53
N ARG A 562 -23.14 -26.54 -11.16
CA ARG A 562 -22.52 -27.86 -11.36
C ARG A 562 -22.88 -28.89 -10.29
N TYR A 563 -23.15 -28.46 -9.06
CA TYR A 563 -23.38 -29.34 -7.92
C TYR A 563 -24.61 -28.97 -7.09
N PRO A 564 -25.80 -28.81 -7.70
CA PRO A 564 -27.00 -28.37 -6.98
C PRO A 564 -27.39 -29.34 -5.85
N GLU A 565 -27.17 -30.65 -6.02
CA GLU A 565 -27.52 -31.68 -5.04
C GLU A 565 -26.59 -31.73 -3.81
N LEU A 566 -25.37 -31.21 -3.94
CA LEU A 566 -24.35 -31.18 -2.89
C LEU A 566 -24.31 -29.87 -2.13
N LEU A 567 -25.07 -28.88 -2.57
CA LEU A 567 -25.27 -27.66 -1.83
C LEU A 567 -26.61 -27.81 -1.13
N ASP A 568 -26.66 -27.47 0.15
CA ASP A 568 -27.97 -27.32 0.77
C ASP A 568 -28.74 -26.26 -0.03
N GLU A 569 -30.06 -26.44 -0.19
CA GLU A 569 -31.00 -25.33 -0.31
C GLU A 569 -30.97 -24.53 1.01
N VAL A 570 -29.79 -24.09 1.45
CA VAL A 570 -29.67 -22.72 1.84
C VAL A 570 -29.99 -21.99 0.55
N GLU A 571 -31.29 -21.74 0.33
CA GLU A 571 -31.70 -20.39 0.04
C GLU A 571 -30.68 -19.51 0.75
N VAL A 572 -29.70 -19.02 -0.02
CA VAL A 572 -29.48 -17.60 0.04
C VAL A 572 -30.87 -17.07 -0.30
N LYS A 573 -31.74 -17.02 0.71
CA LYS A 573 -32.42 -15.81 1.03
C LYS A 573 -31.30 -14.84 0.78
N GLU A 574 -31.47 -14.06 -0.28
CA GLU A 574 -31.47 -12.66 0.02
C GLU A 574 -32.25 -12.51 1.34
N GLU A 575 -31.55 -12.71 2.45
CA GLU A 575 -31.37 -11.64 3.37
C GLU A 575 -30.98 -10.46 2.46
N LYS A 576 -32.01 -9.84 1.82
CA LYS A 576 -32.45 -8.54 2.25
C LYS A 576 -32.13 -8.56 3.72
N SER A 577 -30.91 -8.14 4.04
CA SER A 577 -30.48 -8.07 5.41
C SER A 577 -31.65 -7.35 6.05
N LYS A 578 -32.41 -8.05 6.89
CA LYS A 578 -32.88 -7.37 8.08
C LYS A 578 -31.57 -6.84 8.60
N PHE A 579 -31.32 -5.56 8.29
CA PHE A 579 -30.07 -4.87 8.53
C PHE A 579 -29.67 -5.35 9.92
N ASP A 580 -28.72 -6.29 10.00
CA ASP A 580 -28.42 -6.89 11.29
C ASP A 580 -27.59 -5.82 11.96
N SER A 581 -28.33 -4.94 12.59
CA SER A 581 -27.87 -3.74 13.25
C SER A 581 -26.81 -4.12 14.26
N ALA A 582 -26.85 -5.36 14.79
CA ALA A 582 -25.81 -5.94 15.63
C ALA A 582 -24.51 -6.28 14.87
N GLU A 583 -24.57 -6.79 13.63
CA GLU A 583 -23.38 -7.13 12.82
C GLU A 583 -22.70 -5.88 12.21
N LEU A 584 -23.48 -4.86 11.87
CA LEU A 584 -22.96 -3.56 11.42
C LEU A 584 -22.34 -2.78 12.60
N LEU A 585 -22.94 -2.89 13.80
CA LEU A 585 -22.33 -2.43 15.05
C LEU A 585 -21.04 -3.17 15.40
N LYS A 586 -21.03 -4.50 15.21
CA LYS A 586 -19.87 -5.37 15.42
C LYS A 586 -18.68 -4.93 14.57
N ASN A 587 -18.90 -4.67 13.28
CA ASN A 587 -17.84 -4.20 12.37
C ASN A 587 -17.38 -2.78 12.68
N ILE A 588 -18.26 -1.88 13.13
CA ILE A 588 -17.90 -0.49 13.43
C ILE A 588 -17.19 -0.35 14.79
N LEU A 589 -17.58 -1.13 15.80
CA LEU A 589 -16.82 -1.23 17.06
C LEU A 589 -15.42 -1.79 16.81
N LEU A 590 -15.28 -2.76 15.90
CA LEU A 590 -14.00 -3.27 15.39
C LEU A 590 -13.17 -2.20 14.65
N LEU A 591 -13.79 -1.36 13.81
CA LEU A 591 -13.11 -0.28 13.08
C LEU A 591 -12.62 0.86 13.98
N SER A 592 -13.25 1.10 15.13
CA SER A 592 -12.80 2.09 16.12
C SER A 592 -11.54 1.67 16.90
N SER A 593 -11.07 0.43 16.72
CA SER A 593 -9.81 -0.06 17.32
C SER A 593 -8.56 0.29 16.51
N ILE A 594 -8.73 0.92 15.33
CA ILE A 594 -7.63 1.23 14.42
C ILE A 594 -7.73 2.70 14.02
N THR A 595 -7.29 3.59 14.89
CA THR A 595 -6.68 4.87 14.47
C THR A 595 -5.77 5.41 15.57
N GLU A 596 -4.50 5.55 15.18
CA GLU A 596 -3.43 6.36 15.77
C GLU A 596 -2.78 5.92 17.10
N GLY A 597 -1.60 5.29 16.95
CA GLY A 597 -0.33 5.95 17.29
C GLY A 597 -0.11 6.46 18.72
N GLU A 598 0.79 5.74 19.40
CA GLU A 598 1.58 6.14 20.58
C GLU A 598 0.93 6.06 21.99
N ALA A 599 1.71 5.43 22.88
CA ALA A 599 1.65 5.41 24.34
C ALA A 599 0.60 4.50 25.04
N ALA A 600 1.10 3.33 25.44
CA ALA A 600 0.84 2.68 26.74
C ALA A 600 -0.62 2.74 27.26
N VAL A 601 -1.48 1.87 26.74
CA VAL A 601 -2.80 1.65 27.32
C VAL A 601 -2.81 0.29 28.01
N SER A 602 -3.04 0.28 29.33
CA SER A 602 -2.85 -0.87 30.23
C SER A 602 -3.74 -2.08 29.90
N ALA A 603 -3.37 -3.26 30.39
CA ALA A 603 -4.17 -4.50 30.28
C ALA A 603 -5.62 -4.34 30.77
N GLU A 604 -5.88 -3.42 31.72
CA GLU A 604 -7.22 -3.07 32.21
C GLU A 604 -8.12 -2.49 31.10
N PHE A 605 -7.56 -1.77 30.13
CA PHE A 605 -8.32 -1.18 29.02
C PHE A 605 -8.84 -2.24 28.04
N TYR A 606 -8.05 -3.28 27.80
CA TYR A 606 -8.47 -4.44 27.00
C TYR A 606 -9.60 -5.22 27.70
N THR A 607 -9.56 -5.33 29.03
CA THR A 607 -10.65 -5.95 29.81
C THR A 607 -11.94 -5.14 29.68
N ILE A 608 -11.85 -3.82 29.82
CA ILE A 608 -12.99 -2.89 29.67
C ILE A 608 -13.56 -2.93 28.24
N GLN A 609 -12.70 -2.95 27.21
CA GLN A 609 -13.12 -3.07 25.82
C GLN A 609 -13.86 -4.38 25.56
N ASN A 610 -13.36 -5.50 26.09
CA ASN A 610 -14.03 -6.80 25.96
C ASN A 610 -15.37 -6.84 26.70
N GLU A 611 -15.49 -6.14 27.83
CA GLU A 611 -16.74 -6.07 28.59
C GLU A 611 -17.80 -5.22 27.87
N ILE A 612 -17.41 -4.08 27.30
CA ILE A 612 -18.28 -3.26 26.43
C ILE A 612 -18.67 -4.03 25.17
N LYS A 613 -17.74 -4.78 24.57
CA LYS A 613 -18.02 -5.66 23.42
C LYS A 613 -19.04 -6.73 23.77
N ASN A 614 -18.87 -7.43 24.89
CA ASN A 614 -19.82 -8.46 25.36
C ASN A 614 -21.20 -7.88 25.67
N ILE A 615 -21.27 -6.65 26.18
CA ILE A 615 -22.53 -5.94 26.40
C ILE A 615 -23.18 -5.58 25.06
N ALA A 616 -22.41 -5.09 24.10
CA ALA A 616 -22.90 -4.77 22.76
C ALA A 616 -23.43 -6.00 22.02
N GLU A 617 -22.79 -7.16 22.17
CA GLU A 617 -23.22 -8.44 21.59
C GLU A 617 -24.57 -8.95 22.13
N LYS A 618 -24.96 -8.52 23.34
CA LYS A 618 -26.18 -9.01 24.02
C LYS A 618 -27.31 -7.98 24.07
N SER A 619 -27.08 -6.75 23.60
CA SER A 619 -28.01 -5.62 23.75
C SER A 619 -28.86 -5.43 22.50
N LYS A 620 -30.13 -5.07 22.67
CA LYS A 620 -30.95 -4.58 21.56
C LYS A 620 -30.42 -3.23 21.05
N PRO A 621 -30.54 -2.92 19.75
CA PRO A 621 -30.06 -1.66 19.18
C PRO A 621 -30.58 -0.42 19.91
N GLU A 622 -31.85 -0.42 20.33
CA GLU A 622 -32.53 0.68 21.03
C GLU A 622 -31.98 0.90 22.46
N GLU A 623 -31.47 -0.15 23.10
CA GLU A 623 -30.98 -0.13 24.48
C GLU A 623 -29.45 0.05 24.56
N LEU A 624 -28.76 0.02 23.42
CA LEU A 624 -27.31 -0.07 23.36
C LEU A 624 -26.59 1.16 23.94
N LEU A 625 -27.01 2.39 23.61
CA LEU A 625 -26.44 3.61 24.21
C LEU A 625 -26.58 3.62 25.73
N THR A 626 -27.70 3.09 26.22
CA THR A 626 -27.99 2.99 27.65
C THR A 626 -27.08 1.97 28.32
N ASN A 627 -26.87 0.82 27.69
CA ASN A 627 -26.03 -0.24 28.24
C ASN A 627 -24.54 0.13 28.23
N ILE A 628 -24.09 0.88 27.21
CA ILE A 628 -22.73 1.47 27.17
C ILE A 628 -22.58 2.52 28.28
N LEU A 629 -23.57 3.40 28.47
CA LEU A 629 -23.54 4.38 29.55
C LEU A 629 -23.50 3.70 30.92
N GLU A 630 -24.24 2.61 31.13
CA GLU A 630 -24.21 1.84 32.37
C GLU A 630 -22.82 1.22 32.63
N ALA A 631 -22.17 0.68 31.61
CA ALA A 631 -20.80 0.19 31.72
C ALA A 631 -19.85 1.33 32.14
N ILE A 632 -19.97 2.51 31.52
CA ILE A 632 -19.18 3.70 31.86
C ILE A 632 -19.38 4.11 33.32
N LEU A 633 -20.62 4.09 33.82
CA LEU A 633 -20.92 4.39 35.23
C LEU A 633 -20.24 3.40 36.18
N LYS A 634 -20.31 2.10 35.87
CA LYS A 634 -19.65 1.04 36.65
C LYS A 634 -18.12 1.19 36.67
N ILE A 635 -17.51 1.46 35.51
CA ILE A 635 -16.06 1.58 35.36
C ILE A 635 -15.53 2.83 36.07
N THR A 636 -16.19 3.97 35.90
CA THR A 636 -15.75 5.25 36.49
C THR A 636 -16.18 5.43 37.95
N GLY A 637 -17.04 4.53 38.46
CA GLY A 637 -17.64 4.64 39.79
C GLY A 637 -18.63 5.80 39.92
N ALA A 638 -19.10 6.37 38.82
CA ALA A 638 -20.11 7.42 38.81
C ALA A 638 -21.50 6.84 39.14
N ASP A 639 -22.30 7.56 39.93
CA ASP A 639 -23.68 7.17 40.25
C ASP A 639 -24.72 7.79 39.33
N ARG A 640 -24.34 8.75 38.48
CA ARG A 640 -25.22 9.34 37.49
C ARG A 640 -24.48 9.70 36.20
N GLY A 641 -25.14 9.52 35.06
CA GLY A 641 -24.60 9.87 33.76
C GLY A 641 -25.67 10.27 32.76
N GLU A 642 -25.33 11.20 31.87
CA GLU A 642 -26.21 11.72 30.82
C GLU A 642 -25.46 11.88 29.49
N LEU A 643 -26.13 11.50 28.40
CA LEU A 643 -25.71 11.78 27.03
C LEU A 643 -26.56 12.91 26.47
N ILE A 644 -25.88 13.97 26.01
CA ILE A 644 -26.50 15.20 25.55
C ILE A 644 -26.05 15.46 24.13
N PHE A 645 -26.98 15.65 23.20
CA PHE A 645 -26.68 15.91 21.79
C PHE A 645 -27.20 17.29 21.38
N GLU A 646 -26.49 17.92 20.44
CA GLU A 646 -26.91 19.18 19.83
C GLU A 646 -27.81 18.92 18.62
N ARG A 647 -28.98 19.55 18.58
CA ARG A 647 -29.95 19.50 17.47
C ARG A 647 -30.46 20.93 17.23
N ASP A 648 -30.34 21.43 16.01
CA ASP A 648 -30.79 22.78 15.62
C ASP A 648 -30.29 23.91 16.56
N GLU A 649 -29.01 23.85 16.95
CA GLU A 649 -28.36 24.78 17.90
C GLU A 649 -28.90 24.74 19.35
N GLU A 650 -29.75 23.76 19.67
CA GLU A 650 -30.23 23.46 21.03
C GLU A 650 -29.67 22.13 21.56
N LEU A 651 -29.45 22.03 22.88
CA LEU A 651 -28.94 20.82 23.52
C LEU A 651 -30.07 19.99 24.12
N PHE A 652 -30.09 18.70 23.82
CA PHE A 652 -31.09 17.74 24.30
C PHE A 652 -30.45 16.59 25.06
N ILE A 653 -31.01 16.28 26.24
CA ILE A 653 -30.67 15.07 26.99
C ILE A 653 -31.37 13.90 26.29
N GLU A 654 -30.59 12.98 25.74
CA GLU A 654 -31.10 11.82 25.01
C GLU A 654 -31.12 10.55 25.85
N VAL A 655 -30.11 10.36 26.71
CA VAL A 655 -30.02 9.22 27.62
C VAL A 655 -29.64 9.75 29.00
N SER A 656 -30.33 9.27 30.04
CA SER A 656 -30.03 9.61 31.43
C SER A 656 -30.16 8.35 32.29
N LYS A 657 -29.17 8.10 33.15
CA LYS A 657 -29.15 6.97 34.08
C LYS A 657 -28.64 7.41 35.46
N GLU A 658 -29.30 6.94 36.52
CA GLU A 658 -28.93 7.18 37.91
C GLU A 658 -29.02 5.86 38.69
N ASN A 659 -27.97 5.46 39.40
CA ASN A 659 -27.86 4.13 40.06
C ASN A 659 -28.84 3.94 41.24
N LYS A 660 -29.48 5.00 41.74
CA LYS A 660 -30.31 4.95 42.96
C LYS A 660 -31.75 4.50 42.76
N ASN A 661 -32.26 4.53 41.53
CA ASN A 661 -33.59 4.05 41.17
C ASN A 661 -33.47 3.21 39.91
N ASP A 662 -33.75 1.92 40.00
CA ASP A 662 -33.67 0.94 38.90
C ASP A 662 -34.64 1.25 37.73
N SER A 663 -35.40 2.35 37.81
CA SER A 663 -36.27 2.83 36.74
C SER A 663 -35.47 3.61 35.68
N LEU A 664 -35.24 2.97 34.53
CA LEU A 664 -34.88 3.62 33.27
C LEU A 664 -35.83 4.80 32.98
N LYS A 665 -35.28 6.00 32.76
CA LYS A 665 -36.01 7.15 32.20
C LYS A 665 -35.36 7.56 30.89
N VAL A 666 -35.71 6.87 29.82
CA VAL A 666 -35.55 7.38 28.45
C VAL A 666 -36.85 7.07 27.72
N ILE A 667 -37.40 8.08 27.03
CA ILE A 667 -38.21 8.02 25.79
C ILE A 667 -38.86 9.41 25.68
N LYS A 668 -38.03 10.42 25.34
CA LYS A 668 -38.33 11.72 24.68
C LYS A 668 -37.17 12.69 24.98
N PRO A 669 -36.48 13.25 23.97
CA PRO A 669 -35.42 14.24 24.18
C PRO A 669 -35.92 15.43 25.02
N ILE A 670 -35.23 15.74 26.12
CA ILE A 670 -35.58 16.88 26.98
C ILE A 670 -34.56 18.00 26.71
N PRO A 671 -35.00 19.22 26.34
CA PRO A 671 -34.09 20.35 26.23
C PRO A 671 -33.35 20.58 27.54
N VAL A 672 -32.03 20.75 27.48
CA VAL A 672 -31.17 21.03 28.65
C VAL A 672 -31.70 22.22 29.46
N GLU A 673 -32.36 23.19 28.80
CA GLU A 673 -32.95 24.33 29.48
C GLU A 673 -34.08 24.00 30.45
N LYS A 674 -34.82 22.93 30.20
CA LYS A 674 -35.91 22.46 31.06
C LYS A 674 -35.43 21.56 32.19
N SER A 675 -34.15 21.16 32.20
CA SER A 675 -33.57 20.35 33.26
C SER A 675 -33.11 21.21 34.44
N ALA A 676 -33.60 20.89 35.63
CA ALA A 676 -33.14 21.50 36.89
C ALA A 676 -31.92 20.79 37.50
N ASN A 677 -31.53 19.65 36.95
CA ASN A 677 -30.62 18.69 37.60
C ASN A 677 -29.26 18.57 36.89
N LEU A 678 -28.78 19.63 36.21
CA LEU A 678 -27.55 19.59 35.41
C LEU A 678 -26.83 20.95 35.47
N PRO A 679 -25.47 20.99 35.57
CA PRO A 679 -24.71 22.24 35.52
C PRO A 679 -24.63 22.76 34.08
N LYS A 680 -25.59 23.62 33.71
CA LYS A 680 -25.75 24.13 32.35
C LYS A 680 -24.51 24.87 31.85
N GLN A 681 -23.80 25.60 32.72
CA GLN A 681 -22.61 26.34 32.32
C GLN A 681 -21.45 25.42 31.91
N VAL A 682 -21.26 24.30 32.61
CA VAL A 682 -20.21 23.32 32.29
C VAL A 682 -20.51 22.66 30.94
N VAL A 683 -21.76 22.23 30.73
CA VAL A 683 -22.18 21.58 29.49
C VAL A 683 -21.98 22.51 28.30
N ARG A 684 -22.46 23.76 28.38
CA ARG A 684 -22.25 24.75 27.31
C ARG A 684 -20.78 25.08 27.07
N TYR A 685 -19.98 25.12 28.13
CA TYR A 685 -18.55 25.37 28.01
C TYR A 685 -17.86 24.27 27.21
N VAL A 686 -18.10 23.00 27.55
CA VAL A 686 -17.49 21.85 26.86
C VAL A 686 -17.94 21.77 25.40
N VAL A 687 -19.23 22.01 25.12
CA VAL A 687 -19.74 22.08 23.74
C VAL A 687 -19.02 23.17 22.94
N ARG A 688 -18.85 24.36 23.53
CA ARG A 688 -18.27 25.53 22.83
C ARG A 688 -16.75 25.47 22.68
N THR A 689 -16.04 24.96 23.68
CA THR A 689 -14.57 24.97 23.73
C THR A 689 -13.97 23.67 23.23
N HIS A 690 -14.75 22.58 23.19
CA HIS A 690 -14.30 21.24 22.84
C HIS A 690 -13.21 20.69 23.78
N GLU A 691 -13.09 21.26 24.98
CA GLU A 691 -12.17 20.81 26.03
C GLU A 691 -12.94 20.10 27.16
N PRO A 692 -12.46 18.94 27.65
CA PRO A 692 -13.08 18.25 28.77
C PRO A 692 -12.92 19.02 30.08
N VAL A 693 -13.92 18.94 30.96
CA VAL A 693 -13.92 19.66 32.24
C VAL A 693 -14.15 18.67 33.39
N ILE A 694 -13.30 18.76 34.42
CA ILE A 694 -13.51 18.11 35.73
C ILE A 694 -13.76 19.20 36.78
N VAL A 695 -14.81 19.03 37.57
CA VAL A 695 -15.13 19.92 38.70
C VAL A 695 -15.04 19.13 40.00
N ASN A 696 -14.18 19.59 40.92
CA ASN A 696 -13.98 19.08 42.28
C ASN A 696 -13.97 20.26 43.27
N LYS A 697 -14.16 20.03 44.58
CA LYS A 697 -14.17 21.14 45.58
C LYS A 697 -12.78 21.76 45.79
N SER A 698 -11.73 20.97 45.65
CA SER A 698 -10.30 21.35 45.74
C SER A 698 -9.79 22.12 44.51
N ASN A 699 -10.31 21.82 43.32
CA ASN A 699 -10.17 22.67 42.13
C ASN A 699 -11.33 23.66 42.12
N GLN A 700 -11.22 24.74 42.92
CA GLN A 700 -12.25 25.77 43.00
C GLN A 700 -12.87 26.05 41.64
N ALA A 701 -14.19 25.86 41.56
CA ALA A 701 -15.03 26.24 40.46
C ALA A 701 -14.69 27.67 40.02
N GLY A 702 -13.81 27.82 39.02
CA GLY A 702 -13.36 29.13 38.55
C GLY A 702 -14.53 29.88 37.91
N ILE A 703 -14.58 29.89 36.58
CA ILE A 703 -15.66 30.51 35.80
C ILE A 703 -17.05 29.86 36.02
N PHE A 704 -17.13 28.73 36.72
CA PHE A 704 -18.38 27.97 36.96
C PHE A 704 -18.92 28.09 38.40
N SER A 705 -18.29 28.87 39.28
CA SER A 705 -18.75 29.09 40.68
C SER A 705 -20.13 29.71 40.78
N GLN A 706 -20.56 30.44 39.75
CA GLN A 706 -21.88 31.08 39.68
C GLN A 706 -22.98 30.14 39.16
N ASP A 707 -22.66 28.91 38.74
CA ASP A 707 -23.68 27.94 38.34
C ASP A 707 -24.47 27.47 39.58
N PRO A 708 -25.80 27.67 39.63
CA PRO A 708 -26.61 27.31 40.80
C PRO A 708 -26.58 25.83 41.17
N TYR A 709 -26.29 24.96 40.20
CA TYR A 709 -26.11 23.53 40.42
C TYR A 709 -24.77 23.26 41.11
N ILE A 710 -23.69 23.91 40.63
CA ILE A 710 -22.34 23.77 41.20
C ILE A 710 -22.27 24.32 42.62
N ALA A 711 -22.90 25.46 42.88
CA ALA A 711 -22.95 26.06 44.22
C ALA A 711 -23.60 25.14 45.27
N LYS A 712 -24.42 24.16 44.85
CA LYS A 712 -25.08 23.17 45.71
C LYS A 712 -24.31 21.84 45.83
N LEU A 713 -23.18 21.66 45.14
CA LEU A 713 -22.39 20.42 45.18
C LEU A 713 -21.64 20.27 46.52
N LYS A 714 -22.21 19.53 47.47
CA LYS A 714 -21.51 19.12 48.71
C LYS A 714 -20.85 17.76 48.52
N GLY A 715 -19.52 17.73 48.33
CA GLY A 715 -18.73 16.49 48.28
C GLY A 715 -18.83 15.69 46.98
N LYS A 716 -19.37 16.30 45.92
CA LYS A 716 -19.57 15.68 44.61
C LYS A 716 -18.41 15.99 43.66
N SER A 717 -18.10 15.09 42.74
CA SER A 717 -17.22 15.33 41.59
C SER A 717 -17.98 15.19 40.27
N ILE A 718 -17.63 15.99 39.28
CA ILE A 718 -18.26 15.97 37.96
C ILE A 718 -17.17 15.87 36.88
N VAL A 719 -17.45 15.12 35.82
CA VAL A 719 -16.68 15.16 34.57
C VAL A 719 -17.62 15.35 33.39
N CYS A 720 -17.24 16.20 32.45
CA CYS A 720 -17.96 16.45 31.21
C CYS A 720 -16.96 16.39 30.06
N VAL A 721 -17.17 15.47 29.11
CA VAL A 721 -16.29 15.30 27.94
C VAL A 721 -17.06 15.54 26.64
N PRO A 722 -16.43 16.13 25.62
CA PRO A 722 -17.07 16.41 24.34
C PRO A 722 -17.28 15.13 23.53
N LEU A 723 -18.46 14.99 22.91
CA LEU A 723 -18.72 13.98 21.89
C LEU A 723 -18.27 14.52 20.53
N LYS A 724 -17.14 14.06 19.99
CA LYS A 724 -16.56 14.54 18.72
C LYS A 724 -16.73 13.54 17.57
N LEU A 725 -17.35 13.97 16.46
CA LEU A 725 -17.36 13.24 15.19
C LEU A 725 -16.44 13.95 14.18
N LYS A 726 -15.33 13.31 13.77
CA LYS A 726 -14.35 13.90 12.83
C LYS A 726 -13.93 15.34 13.19
N GLY A 727 -13.72 15.59 14.48
CA GLY A 727 -13.30 16.90 15.02
C GLY A 727 -14.43 17.90 15.33
N ILE A 728 -15.69 17.58 14.97
CA ILE A 728 -16.86 18.42 15.25
C ILE A 728 -17.54 17.92 16.53
N SER A 729 -17.77 18.79 17.51
CA SER A 729 -18.56 18.43 18.70
C SER A 729 -20.03 18.34 18.34
N VAL A 730 -20.63 17.18 18.60
CA VAL A 730 -22.05 16.89 18.35
C VAL A 730 -22.84 16.78 19.66
N GLY A 731 -22.17 16.95 20.80
CA GLY A 731 -22.77 16.78 22.12
C GLY A 731 -21.74 16.66 23.25
N VAL A 732 -22.19 16.21 24.42
CA VAL A 732 -21.33 15.90 25.57
C VAL A 732 -21.79 14.65 26.31
N LEU A 733 -20.82 13.97 26.92
CA LEU A 733 -21.05 12.95 27.95
C LEU A 733 -20.80 13.59 29.32
N TYR A 734 -21.83 13.61 30.16
CA TYR A 734 -21.80 14.13 31.52
C TYR A 734 -21.83 12.97 32.52
N LEU A 735 -20.94 12.97 33.51
CA LEU A 735 -20.94 12.01 34.63
C LEU A 735 -20.80 12.73 35.97
N GLU A 736 -21.46 12.20 36.98
CA GLU A 736 -21.46 12.73 38.34
C GLU A 736 -21.22 11.61 39.35
N ASN A 737 -20.34 11.89 40.33
CA ASN A 737 -20.19 11.10 41.53
C ASN A 737 -20.65 11.91 42.75
N SER A 738 -21.71 11.48 43.41
CA SER A 738 -22.33 12.16 44.55
C SER A 738 -21.65 11.87 45.89
N TYR A 739 -20.77 10.87 45.97
CA TYR A 739 -20.25 10.33 47.23
C TYR A 739 -18.75 10.51 47.43
N LYS A 740 -18.00 10.67 46.35
CA LYS A 740 -16.53 10.76 46.39
C LYS A 740 -16.05 12.03 45.69
N GLU A 741 -15.36 12.89 46.45
CA GLU A 741 -14.63 14.02 45.86
C GLU A 741 -13.40 13.50 45.09
N GLY A 742 -13.11 14.08 43.92
CA GLY A 742 -11.97 13.67 43.11
C GLY A 742 -12.11 12.27 42.52
N ALA A 743 -13.33 11.77 42.28
CA ALA A 743 -13.53 10.45 41.68
C ALA A 743 -12.96 10.37 40.26
N PHE A 744 -12.96 11.49 39.52
CA PHE A 744 -12.45 11.57 38.16
C PHE A 744 -11.03 12.13 38.11
N THR A 745 -10.18 11.51 37.29
CA THR A 745 -8.76 11.86 37.09
C THR A 745 -8.47 12.10 35.61
N GLN A 746 -7.29 12.63 35.27
CA GLN A 746 -6.84 12.77 33.88
C GLN A 746 -6.85 11.44 33.10
N LYS A 747 -6.51 10.31 33.75
CA LYS A 747 -6.62 8.97 33.15
C LYS A 747 -8.06 8.61 32.75
N HIS A 748 -9.05 9.05 33.53
CA HIS A 748 -10.45 8.85 33.18
C HIS A 748 -10.88 9.67 31.96
N ILE A 749 -10.31 10.87 31.74
CA ILE A 749 -10.62 11.68 30.56
C ILE A 749 -10.25 10.94 29.28
N GLN A 750 -9.04 10.40 29.19
CA GLN A 750 -8.58 9.68 28.00
C GLN A 750 -9.49 8.48 27.66
N LEU A 751 -9.89 7.71 28.68
CA LEU A 751 -10.85 6.61 28.51
C LEU A 751 -12.23 7.12 28.07
N LEU A 752 -12.72 8.19 28.69
CA LEU A 752 -14.05 8.74 28.40
C LEU A 752 -14.11 9.40 27.02
N GLU A 753 -13.04 10.05 26.55
CA GLU A 753 -12.95 10.60 25.20
C GLU A 753 -12.95 9.49 24.14
N PHE A 754 -12.26 8.38 24.40
CA PHE A 754 -12.30 7.19 23.54
C PHE A 754 -13.72 6.60 23.46
N LEU A 755 -14.37 6.39 24.61
CA LEU A 755 -15.72 5.81 24.67
C LEU A 755 -16.79 6.78 24.13
N ALA A 756 -16.60 8.08 24.32
CA ALA A 756 -17.40 9.14 23.71
C ALA A 756 -17.42 9.02 22.18
N GLY A 757 -16.26 8.76 21.57
CA GLY A 757 -16.16 8.50 20.13
C GLY A 757 -17.05 7.33 19.71
N GLN A 758 -16.98 6.21 20.42
CA GLN A 758 -17.79 5.02 20.09
C GLN A 758 -19.30 5.28 20.20
N MET A 759 -19.75 5.98 21.24
CA MET A 759 -21.18 6.29 21.45
C MET A 759 -21.79 7.13 20.33
N ILE A 760 -21.01 7.99 19.67
CA ILE A 760 -21.50 8.79 18.54
C ILE A 760 -21.80 7.92 17.33
N TYR A 761 -20.93 6.96 17.02
CA TYR A 761 -21.17 6.03 15.91
C TYR A 761 -22.40 5.18 16.16
N VAL A 762 -22.59 4.72 17.40
CA VAL A 762 -23.80 4.00 17.80
C VAL A 762 -25.04 4.87 17.61
N LYS A 763 -24.99 6.14 18.03
CA LYS A 763 -26.10 7.08 17.88
C LYS A 763 -26.47 7.32 16.40
N ALA A 764 -25.46 7.55 15.55
CA ALA A 764 -25.67 7.75 14.11
C ALA A 764 -26.34 6.53 13.44
N LEU A 765 -25.99 5.31 13.88
CA LEU A 765 -26.62 4.09 13.40
C LEU A 765 -28.06 3.93 13.90
N GLN A 766 -28.33 4.22 15.17
CA GLN A 766 -29.70 4.20 15.70
C GLN A 766 -30.60 5.17 14.92
N ASP A 767 -30.14 6.39 14.67
CA ASP A 767 -30.91 7.38 13.91
C ASP A 767 -31.13 6.93 12.45
N PHE A 768 -30.15 6.27 11.83
CA PHE A 768 -30.28 5.67 10.50
C PHE A 768 -31.33 4.53 10.48
N LEU A 769 -31.28 3.63 11.46
CA LEU A 769 -32.19 2.48 11.55
C LEU A 769 -33.64 2.93 11.82
N ILE A 770 -33.83 3.93 12.68
CA ILE A 770 -35.16 4.50 12.96
C ILE A 770 -35.76 5.11 11.69
N ARG A 771 -34.96 5.84 10.89
CA ARG A 771 -35.40 6.40 9.59
C ARG A 771 -35.78 5.32 8.58
N SER A 772 -34.99 4.24 8.50
CA SER A 772 -35.24 3.13 7.57
C SER A 772 -36.53 2.33 7.88
N ASN A 773 -37.02 2.37 9.12
CA ASN A 773 -38.28 1.73 9.52
C ASN A 773 -39.51 2.64 9.35
N SER A 774 -39.34 3.96 9.16
CA SER A 774 -40.45 4.92 9.03
C SER A 774 -40.85 5.26 7.59
N GLU A 775 -40.10 4.84 6.58
CA GLU A 775 -40.29 5.25 5.18
C GLU A 775 -40.57 4.03 4.28
N ILE A 776 -41.86 3.65 4.15
CA ILE A 776 -42.35 2.82 3.03
C ILE A 776 -43.22 3.63 2.04
N ASN A 777 -43.55 4.89 2.32
CA ASN A 777 -44.23 5.76 1.34
C ASN A 777 -43.49 7.09 1.23
N ASP A 778 -42.58 7.19 0.28
CA ASP A 778 -42.52 8.26 -0.73
C ASP A 778 -41.20 8.18 -1.51
N GLU A 779 -41.31 8.08 -2.83
CA GLU A 779 -40.17 8.16 -3.76
C GLU A 779 -39.60 9.60 -3.76
N ALA A 780 -38.52 9.83 -3.02
CA ALA A 780 -37.44 10.75 -3.40
C ALA A 780 -36.26 10.70 -2.41
N SER A 781 -35.03 10.69 -2.95
CA SER A 781 -33.75 11.11 -2.36
C SER A 781 -32.95 10.13 -1.46
N LEU A 782 -32.37 9.13 -2.10
CA LEU A 782 -31.02 8.64 -1.76
C LEU A 782 -29.98 9.61 -2.34
N GLN A 783 -29.42 10.52 -1.53
CA GLN A 783 -28.19 11.26 -1.86
C GLN A 783 -27.28 11.36 -0.63
N LEU A 784 -26.32 10.43 -0.53
CA LEU A 784 -25.05 10.72 0.13
C LEU A 784 -24.22 11.57 -0.83
N VAL A 785 -23.58 12.61 -0.31
CA VAL A 785 -22.71 13.61 -0.97
C VAL A 785 -23.45 14.88 -1.40
N ASP A 786 -23.42 15.88 -0.52
CA ASP A 786 -23.89 17.24 -0.77
C ASP A 786 -22.67 18.17 -0.98
N TYR A 787 -22.22 18.31 -2.24
CA TYR A 787 -21.19 19.26 -2.66
C TYR A 787 -21.79 20.68 -2.75
N LEU A 788 -22.03 21.31 -1.59
CA LEU A 788 -22.61 22.66 -1.42
C LEU A 788 -23.98 22.85 -2.11
N THR A 789 -24.96 23.38 -1.40
CA THR A 789 -26.23 23.80 -2.01
C THR A 789 -26.00 24.92 -3.04
N GLU A 790 -26.88 25.08 -4.02
CA GLU A 790 -26.78 26.18 -5.01
C GLU A 790 -26.67 27.55 -4.33
N ARG A 791 -27.37 27.74 -3.21
CA ARG A 791 -27.30 28.97 -2.42
C ARG A 791 -25.95 29.17 -1.74
N GLU A 792 -25.33 28.09 -1.28
CA GLU A 792 -23.98 28.12 -0.72
C GLU A 792 -22.92 28.37 -1.81
N LYS A 793 -23.12 27.90 -3.05
CA LYS A 793 -22.25 28.21 -4.20
C LYS A 793 -22.32 29.68 -4.59
N GLU A 794 -23.51 30.27 -4.63
CA GLU A 794 -23.69 31.70 -4.88
C GLU A 794 -22.99 32.56 -3.81
N VAL A 795 -23.18 32.21 -2.54
CA VAL A 795 -22.50 32.87 -1.42
C VAL A 795 -20.98 32.69 -1.54
N LEU A 796 -20.49 31.50 -1.88
CA LEU A 796 -19.06 31.21 -2.07
C LEU A 796 -18.43 31.97 -3.24
N LYS A 797 -19.18 32.20 -4.32
CA LYS A 797 -18.74 33.00 -5.47
C LYS A 797 -18.56 34.48 -5.09
N LEU A 798 -19.54 35.06 -4.39
CA LEU A 798 -19.44 36.43 -3.90
C LEU A 798 -18.35 36.58 -2.82
N ILE A 799 -18.07 35.51 -2.06
CA ILE A 799 -16.89 35.45 -1.17
C ILE A 799 -15.59 35.54 -1.96
N ALA A 800 -15.47 34.82 -3.07
CA ALA A 800 -14.29 34.82 -3.92
C ALA A 800 -14.07 36.15 -4.67
N GLU A 801 -15.15 36.90 -4.91
CA GLU A 801 -15.13 38.26 -5.46
C GLU A 801 -14.77 39.34 -4.42
N GLY A 802 -14.60 38.96 -3.15
CA GLY A 802 -14.12 39.85 -2.08
C GLY A 802 -15.22 40.66 -1.37
N GLN A 803 -16.50 40.41 -1.63
CA GLN A 803 -17.61 41.16 -1.02
C GLN A 803 -17.73 40.90 0.49
N SER A 804 -18.09 41.90 1.29
CA SER A 804 -18.39 41.74 2.72
C SER A 804 -19.72 41.01 2.97
N ASN A 805 -19.94 40.49 4.19
CA ASN A 805 -21.19 39.78 4.51
C ASN A 805 -22.44 40.67 4.38
N LYS A 806 -22.28 42.00 4.47
CA LYS A 806 -23.36 42.96 4.27
C LYS A 806 -23.68 43.14 2.78
N GLU A 807 -22.66 43.24 1.94
CA GLU A 807 -22.81 43.33 0.48
C GLU A 807 -23.37 42.03 -0.12
N ILE A 808 -22.96 40.87 0.41
CA ILE A 808 -23.54 39.56 0.02
C ILE A 808 -25.02 39.48 0.41
N ALA A 809 -25.35 39.97 1.62
CA ALA A 809 -26.73 40.00 2.11
C ALA A 809 -27.61 40.90 1.22
N GLU A 810 -27.11 42.08 0.83
CA GLU A 810 -27.79 42.98 -0.10
C GLU A 810 -27.90 42.39 -1.52
N SER A 811 -26.83 41.79 -2.04
CA SER A 811 -26.78 41.22 -3.41
C SER A 811 -27.70 40.01 -3.59
N LEU A 812 -27.85 39.20 -2.54
CA LEU A 812 -28.69 38.00 -2.56
C LEU A 812 -30.07 38.22 -1.93
N ASN A 813 -30.39 39.44 -1.48
CA ASN A 813 -31.63 39.80 -0.79
C ASN A 813 -31.91 38.91 0.45
N MET A 814 -30.92 38.80 1.33
CA MET A 814 -30.93 37.98 2.56
C MET A 814 -30.51 38.81 3.77
N THR A 815 -30.74 38.30 4.98
CA THR A 815 -30.19 38.95 6.18
C THR A 815 -28.70 38.61 6.37
N VAL A 816 -27.94 39.51 7.00
CA VAL A 816 -26.52 39.28 7.32
C VAL A 816 -26.31 38.02 8.19
N ASN A 817 -27.29 37.68 9.04
CA ASN A 817 -27.23 36.46 9.85
C ASN A 817 -27.38 35.21 8.99
N THR A 818 -28.28 35.21 8.00
CA THR A 818 -28.44 34.10 7.07
C THR A 818 -27.17 33.88 6.23
N VAL A 819 -26.51 34.96 5.80
CA VAL A 819 -25.21 34.86 5.10
C VAL A 819 -24.14 34.24 6.00
N LYS A 820 -24.06 34.62 7.28
CA LYS A 820 -23.13 34.00 8.24
C LYS A 820 -23.39 32.50 8.42
N THR A 821 -24.66 32.07 8.44
CA THR A 821 -25.03 30.65 8.51
C THR A 821 -24.57 29.89 7.27
N HIS A 822 -24.78 30.43 6.07
CA HIS A 822 -24.26 29.81 4.84
C HIS A 822 -22.73 29.73 4.83
N ILE A 823 -22.02 30.76 5.30
CA ILE A 823 -20.55 30.73 5.41
C ILE A 823 -20.08 29.63 6.37
N LYS A 824 -20.74 29.49 7.52
CA LYS A 824 -20.45 28.42 8.50
C LYS A 824 -20.65 27.03 7.90
N ASN A 825 -21.73 26.85 7.12
CA ASN A 825 -22.01 25.58 6.45
C ASN A 825 -21.01 25.29 5.32
N ILE A 826 -20.65 26.30 4.52
CA ILE A 826 -19.60 26.20 3.49
C ILE A 826 -18.27 25.77 4.13
N TYR A 827 -17.91 26.36 5.27
CA TYR A 827 -16.69 26.01 6.02
C TYR A 827 -16.73 24.58 6.53
N GLY A 828 -17.86 24.14 7.09
CA GLY A 828 -18.06 22.76 7.51
C GLY A 828 -17.97 21.76 6.35
N LYS A 829 -18.61 22.08 5.21
CA LYS A 829 -18.64 21.22 4.02
C LYS A 829 -17.28 21.17 3.28
N LEU A 830 -16.53 22.28 3.25
CA LEU A 830 -15.21 22.35 2.62
C LEU A 830 -14.04 22.02 3.58
N GLN A 831 -14.32 21.76 4.86
CA GLN A 831 -13.31 21.49 5.91
C GLN A 831 -12.27 22.59 6.08
N VAL A 832 -12.72 23.85 6.12
CA VAL A 832 -11.87 25.05 6.23
C VAL A 832 -12.40 25.97 7.32
N ASN A 833 -11.52 26.76 7.94
CA ASN A 833 -11.90 27.64 9.06
C ASN A 833 -11.76 29.13 8.73
N ARG A 834 -11.31 29.47 7.51
CA ARG A 834 -11.06 30.84 7.08
C ARG A 834 -11.58 31.09 5.67
N ARG A 835 -12.00 32.32 5.44
CA ARG A 835 -12.58 32.80 4.17
C ARG A 835 -11.66 32.56 2.97
N VAL A 836 -10.37 32.86 3.11
CA VAL A 836 -9.37 32.66 2.05
C VAL A 836 -9.17 31.17 1.74
N GLN A 837 -9.11 30.33 2.78
CA GLN A 837 -8.99 28.88 2.63
C GLN A 837 -10.20 28.26 1.94
N ALA A 838 -11.42 28.78 2.20
CA ALA A 838 -12.62 28.33 1.50
C ALA A 838 -12.57 28.59 -0.01
N VAL A 839 -12.02 29.73 -0.42
CA VAL A 839 -11.84 30.06 -1.84
C VAL A 839 -10.75 29.21 -2.49
N GLU A 840 -9.62 29.01 -1.81
CA GLU A 840 -8.54 28.14 -2.30
C GLU A 840 -9.00 26.69 -2.44
N LYS A 841 -9.66 26.15 -1.41
CA LYS A 841 -10.20 24.78 -1.42
C LYS A 841 -11.27 24.59 -2.49
N ALA A 842 -12.13 25.58 -2.69
CA ALA A 842 -13.13 25.55 -3.74
C ALA A 842 -12.52 25.55 -5.15
N ARG A 843 -11.38 26.23 -5.36
CA ARG A 843 -10.62 26.18 -6.64
C ARG A 843 -9.92 24.84 -6.85
N GLU A 844 -9.33 24.25 -5.80
CA GLU A 844 -8.75 22.90 -5.85
C GLU A 844 -9.80 21.84 -6.24
N LEU A 845 -11.02 21.99 -5.71
CA LEU A 845 -12.15 21.10 -5.97
C LEU A 845 -12.93 21.44 -7.26
N LYS A 846 -12.51 22.47 -8.03
CA LYS A 846 -13.17 22.96 -9.25
C LYS A 846 -14.64 23.37 -9.08
N ILE A 847 -14.99 23.94 -7.92
CA ILE A 847 -16.32 24.47 -7.60
C ILE A 847 -16.43 25.96 -7.98
N LEU A 848 -15.30 26.67 -8.05
CA LEU A 848 -15.17 28.08 -8.46
C LEU A 848 -14.32 28.24 -9.72
#